data_AF-A0AAD7XP56-F1
#
_entry.id   AF-A0AAD7XP56-F1
#
_cell.length_a   1.000
_cell.length_b   1.000
_cell.length_c   1.000
_cell.angle_alpha   90.00
_cell.angle_beta   90.00
_cell.angle_gamma   90.00
#
_symmetry.space_group_name_H-M   'P 1'
#
loop_
_entity.id
_entity.type
_entity.pdbx_description
1 polymer ?
#
loop_
_entity_poly.entity_id
_entity_poly.type
_entity_poly.pdbx_seq_one_letter_code
_entity_poly.pdbx_strand_id
1 'polypeptide(L)'
;MRSRVVWLVVRITSADLVSLGVHTTSIDGVQEPASVAIGDINQDGLVDVVTAFEDGINVYSFGDWTRRRVANATEGAFTIVAVGDVDGDADLDLVSAGDFDAILWHENHQGIRWPTHDVARGLDGTLDLQIVDYDGDDDIDVIVANFFYDTVSAYLNDGFGTFAYREISTMLGVVSAFGADVDGDTSQDVVASAVTHDWLVWYPHGEGAVDVNYEPLGIDDCWAADLDRDGAVDIVSAARATDEIAWHKNLDGNGTLWEKRLITTSAVAVRRVVVYDVLRGPYLDVFAANFGEGSVMWYTYDEDEWTETLVAAVPRAYDLGVFVLDEPVSRGAVVSIGFETANGPVAFHDLQLAPAPTPAPTLTPRPSVFPTLIPTTAPSSGPSIFDPYRPTRAPTTPIPSAAPTAPPRKKKFVRVFCADRLHEAAGACGGKSYAYLAAYAAVATAIVLVLLAACAKATYILIKPSLLYYEPYYMPEVQLCIKKWKKSCVRRCLCGCCPKRCKWPDDEDPLRPSDGVPLKADDFFAMLRSAAVACGVAAVMIGVYLSGDCDLSLRVAAAKGLPARAFQGERVWIVGASTGIGAALATELAKRGAAIALSSRRVELLEKVSRECGGGAVVPLDVLAFDAREKAAERVVEELGGLTTVVLNAGRSQRQLALDTPLETTREIMELNFFAVVALAKVAAEKMIQTGGGHVVVTSSISGKIGTPIASSYSASKFALHGYFDALRVELLNLDIRVTLVCPGPVVSDLPSHVHGLKTLDRAATKMPTQRCAELMAVAMYYRFPQVWISKQPELLFTVLSQYTPNLAVAVASRVGQKRVRAIEHGHDIFAYN
;
A
#
# COMPACT_ATOMS: atom_id res chain seq x y z
N MET A 1 -2.17 -18.75 17.28
CA MET A 1 -2.42 -19.73 16.20
C MET A 1 -1.06 -20.20 15.74
N ARG A 2 -0.82 -21.50 15.55
CA ARG A 2 0.47 -21.98 15.05
C ARG A 2 0.43 -21.87 13.53
N SER A 3 1.18 -20.93 12.96
CA SER A 3 1.43 -20.89 11.52
C SER A 3 2.31 -22.09 11.18
N ARG A 4 1.91 -22.87 10.18
CA ARG A 4 2.77 -23.91 9.61
C ARG A 4 3.38 -23.32 8.35
N VAL A 5 4.69 -23.12 8.40
CA VAL A 5 5.46 -22.82 7.20
C VAL A 5 5.70 -24.13 6.48
N VAL A 6 5.32 -24.17 5.21
CA VAL A 6 5.56 -25.31 4.33
C VAL A 6 6.65 -24.89 3.35
N TRP A 7 7.83 -25.44 3.56
CA TRP A 7 8.89 -25.40 2.57
C TRP A 7 8.74 -26.63 1.70
N LEU A 8 8.89 -26.45 0.40
CA LEU A 8 8.84 -27.57 -0.52
C LEU A 8 10.15 -27.66 -1.26
N VAL A 9 10.89 -28.75 -1.01
CA VAL A 9 12.00 -29.16 -1.87
C VAL A 9 11.45 -30.14 -2.91
N VAL A 10 11.47 -29.78 -4.18
CA VAL A 10 11.03 -30.65 -5.28
C VAL A 10 12.25 -31.14 -6.05
N ARG A 11 12.51 -32.45 -6.02
CA ARG A 11 13.55 -33.09 -6.82
C ARG A 11 13.03 -33.42 -8.22
N ILE A 12 13.64 -32.85 -9.26
CA ILE A 12 13.21 -32.97 -10.66
C ILE A 12 14.05 -34.04 -11.36
N THR A 13 13.69 -35.31 -11.25
CA THR A 13 14.56 -36.40 -11.74
C THR A 13 14.68 -36.51 -13.27
N SER A 14 13.71 -36.04 -14.05
CA SER A 14 13.78 -35.88 -15.52
C SER A 14 12.64 -34.99 -16.05
N ALA A 15 12.65 -34.65 -17.35
CA ALA A 15 11.63 -33.83 -18.03
C ALA A 15 10.18 -34.32 -17.85
N ASP A 16 9.99 -35.63 -17.66
CA ASP A 16 8.67 -36.27 -17.50
C ASP A 16 8.39 -36.78 -16.07
N LEU A 17 9.37 -36.68 -15.16
CA LEU A 17 9.29 -37.25 -13.80
C LEU A 17 9.74 -36.23 -12.76
N VAL A 18 8.75 -35.50 -12.24
CA VAL A 18 8.83 -34.85 -10.94
C VAL A 18 8.62 -35.93 -9.87
N SER A 19 9.69 -36.45 -9.28
CA SER A 19 9.55 -37.25 -8.06
C SER A 19 9.42 -36.29 -6.88
N LEU A 20 8.20 -36.04 -6.41
CA LEU A 20 7.98 -35.22 -5.23
C LEU A 20 8.56 -35.91 -3.98
N GLY A 21 9.79 -35.55 -3.62
CA GLY A 21 10.28 -35.71 -2.26
C GLY A 21 9.80 -34.55 -1.40
N VAL A 22 8.50 -34.49 -1.08
CA VAL A 22 7.96 -33.43 -0.23
C VAL A 22 8.56 -33.54 1.17
N HIS A 23 9.53 -32.70 1.49
CA HIS A 23 9.96 -32.52 2.87
C HIS A 23 9.21 -31.35 3.50
N THR A 24 8.11 -31.65 4.17
CA THR A 24 7.34 -30.68 4.95
C THR A 24 7.87 -30.65 6.38
N THR A 25 8.72 -29.69 6.69
CA THR A 25 9.12 -29.45 8.08
C THR A 25 8.21 -28.36 8.66
N SER A 26 7.23 -28.75 9.48
CA SER A 26 6.45 -27.78 10.25
C SER A 26 7.30 -27.22 11.38
N ILE A 27 7.74 -25.98 11.27
CA ILE A 27 8.51 -25.33 12.32
C ILE A 27 7.51 -24.70 13.31
N ASP A 28 7.22 -25.42 14.39
CA ASP A 28 6.31 -24.95 15.43
C ASP A 28 6.86 -23.68 16.10
N GLY A 29 6.06 -22.61 16.12
CA GLY A 29 6.33 -21.41 16.92
C GLY A 29 7.15 -20.32 16.24
N VAL A 30 7.32 -20.37 14.92
CA VAL A 30 8.00 -19.31 14.15
C VAL A 30 6.97 -18.46 13.39
N GLN A 31 7.24 -17.15 13.27
CA GLN A 31 6.45 -16.24 12.44
C GLN A 31 6.60 -16.59 10.94
N GLU A 32 5.83 -15.92 10.10
CA GLU A 32 5.85 -16.10 8.64
C GLU A 32 7.22 -15.67 8.08
N PRO A 33 7.99 -16.52 7.38
CA PRO A 33 9.25 -16.10 6.77
C PRO A 33 8.97 -15.21 5.57
N ALA A 34 9.66 -14.09 5.51
CA ALA A 34 9.47 -13.10 4.46
C ALA A 34 10.33 -13.41 3.21
N SER A 35 11.45 -14.11 3.38
CA SER A 35 12.38 -14.42 2.28
C SER A 35 13.18 -15.72 2.50
N VAL A 36 13.60 -16.34 1.39
CA VAL A 36 14.49 -17.51 1.34
C VAL A 36 15.70 -17.22 0.47
N ALA A 37 16.86 -17.69 0.92
CA ALA A 37 18.06 -17.79 0.12
C ALA A 37 18.67 -19.18 0.28
N ILE A 38 19.60 -19.54 -0.60
CA ILE A 38 20.21 -20.87 -0.61
C ILE A 38 21.71 -20.76 -0.91
N GLY A 39 22.50 -21.66 -0.36
CA GLY A 39 23.95 -21.73 -0.56
C GLY A 39 24.58 -22.81 0.30
N ASP A 40 25.78 -23.27 -0.02
CA ASP A 40 26.53 -24.22 0.82
C ASP A 40 27.16 -23.48 2.02
N ILE A 41 26.33 -23.13 3.00
CA ILE A 41 26.71 -22.26 4.14
C ILE A 41 27.74 -22.92 5.07
N ASN A 42 27.75 -24.25 5.14
CA ASN A 42 28.61 -25.01 6.05
C ASN A 42 29.77 -25.72 5.32
N GLN A 43 29.91 -25.54 4.00
CA GLN A 43 30.89 -26.16 3.12
C GLN A 43 30.90 -27.69 3.18
N ASP A 44 29.76 -28.32 3.39
CA ASP A 44 29.64 -29.79 3.38
C ASP A 44 29.39 -30.37 1.98
N GLY A 45 29.28 -29.49 0.97
CA GLY A 45 29.00 -29.84 -0.42
C GLY A 45 27.51 -29.98 -0.72
N LEU A 46 26.63 -29.72 0.25
CA LEU A 46 25.18 -29.68 0.08
C LEU A 46 24.69 -28.23 0.22
N VAL A 47 23.66 -27.90 -0.57
CA VAL A 47 23.07 -26.57 -0.55
C VAL A 47 22.13 -26.44 0.66
N ASP A 48 22.48 -25.56 1.59
CA ASP A 48 21.71 -25.22 2.77
C ASP A 48 20.62 -24.18 2.46
N VAL A 49 19.60 -24.11 3.32
CA VAL A 49 18.48 -23.18 3.19
C VAL A 49 18.54 -22.10 4.24
N VAL A 50 18.52 -20.84 3.81
CA VAL A 50 18.52 -19.64 4.66
C VAL A 50 17.15 -19.00 4.62
N THR A 51 16.68 -18.53 5.77
CA THR A 51 15.32 -18.00 5.93
C THR A 51 15.32 -16.76 6.81
N ALA A 52 14.70 -15.70 6.32
CA ALA A 52 14.48 -14.46 7.06
C ALA A 52 13.08 -14.42 7.66
N PHE A 53 12.99 -14.10 8.95
CA PHE A 53 11.76 -13.88 9.68
C PHE A 53 11.77 -12.49 10.33
N GLU A 54 10.59 -11.96 10.64
CA GLU A 54 10.46 -10.76 11.49
C GLU A 54 11.23 -10.93 12.82
N ASP A 55 11.33 -12.16 13.33
CA ASP A 55 12.02 -12.43 14.59
C ASP A 55 13.51 -12.80 14.46
N GLY A 56 14.09 -12.97 13.27
CA GLY A 56 15.49 -13.35 13.08
C GLY A 56 15.79 -14.18 11.83
N ILE A 57 17.05 -14.57 11.63
CA ILE A 57 17.52 -15.36 10.48
C ILE A 57 17.89 -16.77 10.92
N ASN A 58 17.48 -17.79 10.16
CA ASN A 58 17.85 -19.19 10.41
C ASN A 58 18.44 -19.85 9.16
N VAL A 59 19.44 -20.70 9.38
CA VAL A 59 20.04 -21.61 8.40
C VAL A 59 19.62 -23.04 8.73
N TYR A 60 19.23 -23.81 7.72
CA TYR A 60 18.90 -25.23 7.82
C TYR A 60 19.85 -26.01 6.94
N SER A 61 20.68 -26.86 7.57
CA SER A 61 21.64 -27.63 6.80
C SER A 61 20.98 -28.80 6.08
N PHE A 62 21.28 -28.95 4.79
CA PHE A 62 20.67 -29.97 3.96
C PHE A 62 21.28 -31.34 4.26
N GLY A 63 20.44 -32.36 4.39
CA GLY A 63 20.84 -33.72 4.80
C GLY A 63 20.29 -34.12 6.16
N ASP A 64 20.55 -33.33 7.21
CA ASP A 64 20.03 -33.59 8.57
C ASP A 64 18.96 -32.58 9.05
N TRP A 65 18.76 -31.49 8.30
CA TRP A 65 17.82 -30.41 8.61
C TRP A 65 18.08 -29.72 9.95
N THR A 66 19.32 -29.73 10.42
CA THR A 66 19.69 -29.05 11.66
C THR A 66 19.52 -27.54 11.51
N ARG A 67 18.64 -26.98 12.36
CA ARG A 67 18.40 -25.53 12.44
C ARG A 67 19.52 -24.85 13.23
N ARG A 68 20.12 -23.82 12.64
CA ARG A 68 21.02 -22.86 13.31
C ARG A 68 20.41 -21.46 13.23
N ARG A 69 20.44 -20.73 14.35
CA ARG A 69 19.97 -19.35 14.43
C ARG A 69 21.17 -18.43 14.22
N VAL A 70 21.09 -17.56 13.23
CA VAL A 70 22.17 -16.63 12.84
C VAL A 70 22.00 -15.27 13.52
N ALA A 71 20.80 -14.68 13.41
CA ALA A 71 20.49 -13.35 13.94
C ALA A 71 19.15 -13.35 14.71
N ASN A 72 18.96 -12.39 15.63
CA ASN A 72 17.74 -12.26 16.44
C ASN A 72 17.04 -10.91 16.23
N ALA A 73 15.73 -10.85 16.50
CA ALA A 73 14.86 -9.67 16.38
C ALA A 73 15.39 -8.38 17.03
N THR A 74 16.30 -8.49 18.01
CA THR A 74 16.94 -7.34 18.66
C THR A 74 17.87 -6.56 17.73
N GLU A 75 18.23 -7.16 16.59
CA GLU A 75 19.06 -6.58 15.54
C GLU A 75 18.22 -6.01 14.37
N GLY A 76 16.91 -6.31 14.30
CA GLY A 76 15.97 -5.81 13.30
C GLY A 76 14.84 -6.81 12.99
N ALA A 77 13.82 -6.39 12.25
CA ALA A 77 12.92 -7.30 11.53
C ALA A 77 13.46 -7.51 10.13
N PHE A 78 13.68 -8.77 9.78
CA PHE A 78 14.31 -9.16 8.53
C PHE A 78 13.22 -9.52 7.53
N THR A 79 13.12 -8.75 6.45
CA THR A 79 12.16 -9.01 5.36
C THR A 79 12.82 -9.66 4.16
N ILE A 80 14.14 -9.49 4.00
CA ILE A 80 14.92 -10.09 2.92
C ILE A 80 16.30 -10.55 3.38
N VAL A 81 16.80 -11.62 2.75
CA VAL A 81 18.16 -12.14 2.93
C VAL A 81 18.75 -12.56 1.58
N ALA A 82 20.04 -12.31 1.39
CA ALA A 82 20.84 -12.83 0.29
C ALA A 82 22.10 -13.51 0.81
N VAL A 83 22.71 -14.36 -0.02
CA VAL A 83 23.88 -15.17 0.31
C VAL A 83 25.00 -14.85 -0.68
N GLY A 84 26.21 -14.63 -0.20
CA GLY A 84 27.40 -14.38 -1.01
C GLY A 84 28.66 -14.29 -0.16
N ASP A 85 29.83 -14.46 -0.77
CA ASP A 85 31.13 -14.33 -0.10
C ASP A 85 31.51 -12.83 -0.08
N VAL A 86 31.25 -12.14 1.04
CA VAL A 86 31.35 -10.67 1.10
C VAL A 86 32.75 -10.21 1.51
N ASP A 87 33.51 -11.00 2.26
CA ASP A 87 34.90 -10.67 2.62
C ASP A 87 35.97 -11.48 1.87
N GLY A 88 35.56 -12.29 0.89
CA GLY A 88 36.45 -13.03 0.00
C GLY A 88 37.18 -14.18 0.69
N ASP A 89 36.67 -14.67 1.82
CA ASP A 89 37.27 -15.75 2.59
C ASP A 89 36.82 -17.16 2.16
N ALA A 90 35.92 -17.22 1.17
CA ALA A 90 35.26 -18.41 0.60
C ALA A 90 34.19 -19.06 1.50
N ASP A 91 33.93 -18.56 2.69
CA ASP A 91 32.75 -18.89 3.47
C ASP A 91 31.58 -18.02 2.97
N LEU A 92 30.43 -18.63 2.65
CA LEU A 92 29.27 -17.85 2.21
C LEU A 92 28.65 -17.09 3.38
N ASP A 93 28.59 -15.78 3.27
CA ASP A 93 27.98 -14.86 4.22
C ASP A 93 26.51 -14.59 3.92
N LEU A 94 25.84 -13.92 4.88
CA LEU A 94 24.48 -13.44 4.71
C LEU A 94 24.41 -11.92 4.75
N VAL A 95 23.71 -11.31 3.80
CA VAL A 95 23.30 -9.90 3.89
C VAL A 95 21.79 -9.86 4.07
N SER A 96 21.32 -9.04 5.00
CA SER A 96 19.91 -8.91 5.31
C SER A 96 19.45 -7.46 5.39
N ALA A 97 18.18 -7.25 5.09
CA ALA A 97 17.52 -5.96 5.23
C ALA A 97 16.06 -6.14 5.70
N GLY A 98 15.47 -5.06 6.22
CA GLY A 98 14.04 -5.02 6.48
C GLY A 98 13.54 -3.75 7.14
N ASP A 99 12.45 -3.87 7.90
CA ASP A 99 11.63 -2.72 8.38
C ASP A 99 12.34 -1.82 9.41
N PHE A 100 13.56 -2.14 9.82
CA PHE A 100 14.30 -1.40 10.84
C PHE A 100 15.58 -0.80 10.27
N ASP A 101 15.43 0.24 9.46
CA ASP A 101 16.44 1.26 9.18
C ASP A 101 17.88 0.78 8.86
N ALA A 102 18.15 -0.49 8.52
CA ALA A 102 19.51 -1.02 8.43
C ALA A 102 19.64 -2.17 7.45
N ILE A 103 20.80 -2.18 6.78
CA ILE A 103 21.30 -3.31 6.00
C ILE A 103 22.45 -3.90 6.80
N LEU A 104 22.37 -5.20 7.08
CA LEU A 104 23.28 -5.91 7.96
C LEU A 104 24.00 -7.01 7.21
N TRP A 105 25.29 -7.12 7.43
CA TRP A 105 26.12 -8.22 6.94
C TRP A 105 26.45 -9.14 8.12
N HIS A 106 26.15 -10.42 7.98
CA HIS A 106 26.43 -11.47 8.95
C HIS A 106 27.55 -12.34 8.38
N GLU A 107 28.77 -12.04 8.81
CA GLU A 107 30.01 -12.71 8.42
C GLU A 107 30.03 -14.14 8.97
N ASN A 108 30.25 -15.12 8.12
CA ASN A 108 30.15 -16.53 8.41
C ASN A 108 31.52 -17.11 8.75
N HIS A 109 31.73 -17.48 10.01
CA HIS A 109 32.94 -18.18 10.41
C HIS A 109 32.65 -19.68 10.45
N GLN A 110 32.76 -20.36 9.30
CA GLN A 110 32.59 -21.82 9.13
C GLN A 110 31.25 -22.37 9.65
N GLY A 111 30.18 -21.59 9.55
CA GLY A 111 28.84 -21.93 9.99
C GLY A 111 28.65 -21.94 11.53
N ILE A 112 29.64 -21.51 12.31
CA ILE A 112 29.65 -21.59 13.78
C ILE A 112 29.44 -20.23 14.45
N ARG A 113 30.09 -19.17 13.95
CA ARG A 113 29.96 -17.81 14.50
C ARG A 113 29.54 -16.85 13.41
N TRP A 114 28.76 -15.86 13.81
CA TRP A 114 28.09 -14.91 12.92
C TRP A 114 28.24 -13.47 13.42
N PRO A 115 29.46 -12.90 13.47
CA PRO A 115 29.61 -11.47 13.72
C PRO A 115 28.76 -10.66 12.72
N THR A 116 28.05 -9.66 13.24
CA THR A 116 27.14 -8.82 12.45
C THR A 116 27.70 -7.42 12.36
N HIS A 117 27.82 -6.91 11.14
CA HIS A 117 28.34 -5.61 10.79
C HIS A 117 27.25 -4.77 10.11
N ASP A 118 27.33 -3.45 10.27
CA ASP A 118 26.43 -2.53 9.60
C ASP A 118 26.97 -2.25 8.18
N VAL A 119 26.20 -2.61 7.16
CA VAL A 119 26.45 -2.16 5.78
C VAL A 119 25.94 -0.71 5.65
N ALA A 120 24.72 -0.46 6.14
CA ALA A 120 24.11 0.87 6.11
C ALA A 120 23.07 1.05 7.22
N ARG A 121 22.80 2.31 7.60
CA ARG A 121 21.77 2.69 8.58
C ARG A 121 20.98 3.92 8.14
N GLY A 122 19.75 4.07 8.66
CA GLY A 122 18.78 5.11 8.33
C GLY A 122 17.94 4.83 7.08
N LEU A 123 17.72 3.55 6.77
CA LEU A 123 16.99 3.09 5.57
C LEU A 123 15.73 2.30 5.90
N ASP A 124 14.57 2.94 5.90
CA ASP A 124 13.27 2.28 5.92
C ASP A 124 12.83 1.78 4.53
N GLY A 125 12.35 0.54 4.45
CA GLY A 125 11.56 0.02 3.31
C GLY A 125 12.35 -0.58 2.17
N THR A 126 13.43 -1.31 2.45
CA THR A 126 14.08 -2.16 1.45
C THR A 126 13.16 -3.35 1.11
N LEU A 127 12.78 -3.47 -0.17
CA LEU A 127 11.91 -4.54 -0.66
C LEU A 127 12.67 -5.65 -1.38
N ASP A 128 13.83 -5.33 -1.95
CA ASP A 128 14.69 -6.29 -2.64
C ASP A 128 16.17 -5.98 -2.41
N LEU A 129 17.00 -7.02 -2.42
CA LEU A 129 18.42 -6.98 -2.12
C LEU A 129 19.15 -8.04 -2.95
N GLN A 130 20.23 -7.63 -3.59
CA GLN A 130 21.10 -8.48 -4.39
C GLN A 130 22.56 -8.28 -3.98
N ILE A 131 23.35 -9.33 -4.14
CA ILE A 131 24.77 -9.35 -3.87
C ILE A 131 25.48 -9.63 -5.19
N VAL A 132 26.27 -8.67 -5.68
CA VAL A 132 26.94 -8.72 -7.00
C VAL A 132 28.13 -7.76 -7.01
N ASP A 133 29.20 -8.08 -7.72
CA ASP A 133 30.31 -7.13 -7.99
C ASP A 133 29.82 -6.04 -8.97
N TYR A 134 29.35 -4.90 -8.46
CA TYR A 134 28.66 -3.90 -9.28
C TYR A 134 29.62 -2.99 -10.04
N ASP A 135 30.79 -2.69 -9.48
CA ASP A 135 31.77 -1.79 -10.11
C ASP A 135 32.97 -2.50 -10.78
N GLY A 136 32.98 -3.83 -10.76
CA GLY A 136 33.91 -4.68 -11.51
C GLY A 136 35.29 -4.75 -10.87
N ASP A 137 35.37 -4.61 -9.54
CA ASP A 137 36.62 -4.64 -8.79
C ASP A 137 36.94 -6.00 -8.15
N ASP A 138 36.14 -7.03 -8.50
CA ASP A 138 36.14 -8.39 -7.95
C ASP A 138 35.71 -8.47 -6.46
N ASP A 139 35.37 -7.34 -5.82
CA ASP A 139 34.78 -7.33 -4.49
C ASP A 139 33.25 -7.32 -4.60
N ILE A 140 32.61 -8.10 -3.73
CA ILE A 140 31.16 -8.31 -3.81
C ILE A 140 30.41 -7.13 -3.15
N ASP A 141 29.55 -6.47 -3.91
CA ASP A 141 28.75 -5.32 -3.48
C ASP A 141 27.30 -5.70 -3.12
N VAL A 142 26.59 -4.74 -2.52
CA VAL A 142 25.17 -4.89 -2.17
C VAL A 142 24.33 -3.87 -2.93
N ILE A 143 23.39 -4.36 -3.76
CA ILE A 143 22.38 -3.55 -4.45
C ILE A 143 21.05 -3.67 -3.72
N VAL A 144 20.36 -2.55 -3.53
CA VAL A 144 19.06 -2.52 -2.86
C VAL A 144 18.01 -1.70 -3.60
N ALA A 145 16.77 -2.18 -3.53
CA ALA A 145 15.56 -1.47 -3.93
C ALA A 145 14.88 -0.85 -2.70
N ASN A 146 14.94 0.49 -2.57
CA ASN A 146 14.37 1.22 -1.44
C ASN A 146 13.04 1.87 -1.83
N PHE A 147 11.93 1.26 -1.40
CA PHE A 147 10.59 1.68 -1.78
C PHE A 147 10.20 3.05 -1.21
N PHE A 148 10.48 3.32 0.06
CA PHE A 148 10.08 4.61 0.68
C PHE A 148 10.95 5.79 0.29
N TYR A 149 12.18 5.54 -0.14
CA TYR A 149 13.10 6.57 -0.61
C TYR A 149 13.06 6.78 -2.13
N ASP A 150 12.33 5.92 -2.85
CA ASP A 150 12.23 5.96 -4.30
C ASP A 150 13.61 5.87 -4.97
N THR A 151 14.49 5.00 -4.47
CA THR A 151 15.88 4.86 -4.95
C THR A 151 16.31 3.43 -5.14
N VAL A 152 17.12 3.20 -6.18
CA VAL A 152 18.02 2.04 -6.28
C VAL A 152 19.41 2.50 -5.83
N SER A 153 20.00 1.79 -4.89
CA SER A 153 21.28 2.16 -4.28
C SER A 153 22.24 0.97 -4.31
N ALA A 154 23.53 1.25 -4.50
CA ALA A 154 24.62 0.30 -4.34
C ALA A 154 25.47 0.69 -3.13
N TYR A 155 25.94 -0.33 -2.42
CA TYR A 155 26.89 -0.23 -1.32
C TYR A 155 28.15 -0.98 -1.77
N LEU A 156 29.15 -0.21 -2.19
CA LEU A 156 30.38 -0.71 -2.78
C LEU A 156 31.33 -1.17 -1.68
N ASN A 157 31.66 -2.45 -1.67
CA ASN A 157 32.56 -3.05 -0.72
C ASN A 157 34.02 -2.74 -1.07
N ASP A 158 34.93 -2.91 -0.12
CA ASP A 158 36.37 -2.78 -0.33
C ASP A 158 37.11 -4.11 -0.18
N GLY A 159 36.37 -5.22 -0.24
CA GLY A 159 36.84 -6.59 -0.01
C GLY A 159 37.11 -6.91 1.47
N PHE A 160 36.97 -5.93 2.38
CA PHE A 160 37.19 -6.10 3.82
C PHE A 160 35.97 -5.71 4.65
N GLY A 161 34.81 -5.55 4.00
CA GLY A 161 33.54 -5.27 4.67
C GLY A 161 33.32 -3.79 5.00
N THR A 162 34.03 -2.87 4.34
CA THR A 162 33.73 -1.44 4.42
C THR A 162 32.95 -1.00 3.18
N PHE A 163 31.74 -0.48 3.40
CA PHE A 163 30.82 -0.15 2.31
C PHE A 163 30.74 1.36 2.02
N ALA A 164 30.85 1.74 0.75
CA ALA A 164 30.66 3.09 0.24
C ALA A 164 29.30 3.23 -0.48
N TYR A 165 28.48 4.19 -0.04
CA TYR A 165 27.18 4.44 -0.66
C TYR A 165 27.30 5.09 -2.04
N ARG A 166 26.57 4.53 -3.02
CA ARG A 166 26.35 5.09 -4.35
C ARG A 166 24.86 5.03 -4.71
N GLU A 167 24.29 6.16 -5.11
CA GLU A 167 22.95 6.21 -5.68
C GLU A 167 23.01 5.83 -7.16
N ILE A 168 22.28 4.79 -7.56
CA ILE A 168 22.20 4.36 -8.97
C ILE A 168 21.10 5.14 -9.69
N SER A 169 19.91 5.21 -9.08
CA SER A 169 18.75 5.87 -9.69
C SER A 169 17.73 6.35 -8.65
N THR A 170 16.98 7.40 -9.01
CA THR A 170 15.75 7.80 -8.32
C THR A 170 14.54 7.34 -9.15
N MET A 171 13.81 6.32 -8.67
CA MET A 171 12.63 5.77 -9.32
C MET A 171 11.50 5.62 -8.29
N LEU A 172 10.37 6.30 -8.54
CA LEU A 172 9.25 6.24 -7.60
C LEU A 172 8.71 4.81 -7.48
N GLY A 173 8.64 4.30 -6.25
CA GLY A 173 8.08 3.01 -5.88
C GLY A 173 8.79 1.79 -6.48
N VAL A 174 10.13 1.79 -6.48
CA VAL A 174 10.92 0.62 -6.86
C VAL A 174 10.60 -0.58 -5.96
N VAL A 175 10.51 -1.77 -6.55
CA VAL A 175 10.15 -3.00 -5.83
C VAL A 175 11.15 -4.13 -5.98
N SER A 176 11.86 -4.22 -7.11
CA SER A 176 12.88 -5.22 -7.37
C SER A 176 14.01 -4.61 -8.20
N ALA A 177 15.25 -5.03 -7.93
CA ALA A 177 16.45 -4.58 -8.63
C ALA A 177 17.44 -5.73 -8.75
N PHE A 178 17.93 -5.98 -9.96
CA PHE A 178 18.79 -7.09 -10.30
C PHE A 178 20.04 -6.60 -11.04
N GLY A 179 21.22 -7.09 -10.63
CA GLY A 179 22.49 -6.78 -11.27
C GLY A 179 22.83 -7.79 -12.36
N ALA A 180 23.13 -7.32 -13.58
CA ALA A 180 23.61 -8.14 -14.68
C ALA A 180 24.29 -7.29 -15.74
N ASP A 181 25.30 -7.82 -16.43
CA ASP A 181 25.91 -7.22 -17.62
C ASP A 181 24.96 -7.36 -18.83
N VAL A 182 24.12 -6.35 -19.07
CA VAL A 182 23.04 -6.42 -20.08
C VAL A 182 23.56 -6.06 -21.47
N ASP A 183 24.55 -5.18 -21.56
CA ASP A 183 25.11 -4.73 -22.84
C ASP A 183 26.43 -5.42 -23.24
N GLY A 184 26.89 -6.38 -22.43
CA GLY A 184 28.08 -7.18 -22.70
C GLY A 184 29.38 -6.39 -22.57
N ASP A 185 29.36 -5.26 -21.87
CA ASP A 185 30.52 -4.39 -21.69
C ASP A 185 31.43 -4.80 -20.52
N THR A 186 31.09 -5.90 -19.84
CA THR A 186 31.72 -6.49 -18.65
C THR A 186 31.44 -5.78 -17.33
N SER A 187 30.85 -4.58 -17.37
CA SER A 187 30.37 -3.89 -16.18
C SER A 187 29.00 -4.44 -15.81
N GLN A 188 28.71 -4.54 -14.51
CA GLN A 188 27.36 -4.91 -14.10
C GLN A 188 26.43 -3.70 -14.23
N ASP A 189 25.33 -3.91 -14.93
CA ASP A 189 24.22 -2.97 -15.02
C ASP A 189 23.18 -3.29 -13.96
N VAL A 190 22.17 -2.42 -13.84
CA VAL A 190 21.02 -2.68 -12.98
C VAL A 190 19.73 -2.65 -13.76
N VAL A 191 18.96 -3.73 -13.66
CA VAL A 191 17.57 -3.79 -14.12
C VAL A 191 16.67 -3.61 -12.92
N ALA A 192 15.76 -2.64 -12.96
CA ALA A 192 14.83 -2.40 -11.87
C ALA A 192 13.38 -2.33 -12.35
N SER A 193 12.48 -2.73 -11.45
CA SER A 193 11.04 -2.63 -11.62
C SER A 193 10.44 -1.69 -10.57
N ALA A 194 9.43 -0.90 -10.95
CA ALA A 194 8.74 -0.03 -10.02
C ALA A 194 7.22 -0.01 -10.23
N VAL A 195 6.51 -0.09 -9.10
CA VAL A 195 5.03 -0.15 -9.06
C VAL A 195 4.38 1.17 -9.45
N THR A 196 5.06 2.31 -9.31
CA THR A 196 4.44 3.62 -9.64
C THR A 196 4.84 4.19 -11.00
N HIS A 197 5.90 3.67 -11.61
CA HIS A 197 6.30 3.98 -12.98
C HIS A 197 5.79 2.94 -14.00
N ASP A 198 5.24 1.82 -13.54
CA ASP A 198 4.67 0.72 -14.31
C ASP A 198 5.63 0.08 -15.35
N TRP A 199 6.90 0.47 -15.39
CA TRP A 199 7.89 0.06 -16.42
C TRP A 199 9.04 -0.74 -15.82
N LEU A 200 9.65 -1.54 -16.70
CA LEU A 200 10.95 -2.18 -16.50
C LEU A 200 12.01 -1.24 -17.07
N VAL A 201 12.99 -0.87 -16.25
CA VAL A 201 14.04 0.08 -16.63
C VAL A 201 15.39 -0.57 -16.42
N TRP A 202 16.25 -0.44 -17.44
CA TRP A 202 17.64 -0.83 -17.41
C TRP A 202 18.52 0.41 -17.19
N TYR A 203 19.50 0.30 -16.30
CA TYR A 203 20.45 1.33 -15.92
C TYR A 203 21.86 0.82 -16.26
N PRO A 204 22.38 1.13 -17.47
CA PRO A 204 23.74 0.78 -17.84
C PRO A 204 24.76 1.45 -16.91
N HIS A 205 25.88 0.79 -16.64
CA HIS A 205 26.89 1.30 -15.72
C HIS A 205 27.42 2.67 -16.14
N GLY A 206 27.17 3.70 -15.32
CA GLY A 206 27.68 5.06 -15.57
C GLY A 206 26.98 5.82 -16.71
N GLU A 207 25.95 5.24 -17.32
CA GLU A 207 25.15 5.87 -18.37
C GLU A 207 23.75 6.30 -17.88
N GLY A 208 22.87 6.69 -18.81
CA GLY A 208 21.49 7.09 -18.52
C GLY A 208 20.52 5.92 -18.64
N ALA A 209 19.39 6.02 -17.94
CA ALA A 209 18.34 5.01 -17.94
C ALA A 209 17.74 4.74 -19.34
N VAL A 210 17.46 3.47 -19.62
CA VAL A 210 16.83 2.97 -20.85
C VAL A 210 15.57 2.18 -20.49
N ASP A 211 14.43 2.53 -21.10
CA ASP A 211 13.18 1.79 -20.91
C ASP A 211 13.23 0.46 -21.69
N VAL A 212 13.13 -0.67 -20.99
CA VAL A 212 13.10 -2.02 -21.60
C VAL A 212 11.73 -2.32 -22.20
N ASN A 213 10.67 -1.82 -21.55
CA ASN A 213 9.30 -1.96 -22.03
C ASN A 213 8.54 -0.63 -21.91
N TYR A 214 7.63 -0.40 -22.86
CA TYR A 214 6.83 0.82 -22.99
C TYR A 214 5.40 0.67 -22.44
N GLU A 215 5.01 -0.53 -22.01
CA GLU A 215 3.67 -0.83 -21.50
C GLU A 215 3.62 -0.83 -19.97
N PRO A 216 2.62 -0.16 -19.36
CA PRO A 216 2.46 -0.15 -17.91
C PRO A 216 1.87 -1.48 -17.41
N LEU A 217 2.68 -2.34 -16.81
CA LEU A 217 2.27 -3.71 -16.42
C LEU A 217 2.19 -3.95 -14.91
N GLY A 218 2.72 -3.05 -14.07
CA GLY A 218 2.77 -3.27 -12.61
C GLY A 218 3.63 -4.49 -12.27
N ILE A 219 4.90 -4.40 -12.65
CA ILE A 219 5.91 -5.45 -12.46
C ILE A 219 6.32 -5.45 -10.99
N ASP A 220 6.15 -6.60 -10.32
CA ASP A 220 6.48 -6.84 -8.92
C ASP A 220 7.91 -7.40 -8.79
N ASP A 221 8.43 -8.10 -9.81
CA ASP A 221 9.78 -8.69 -9.81
C ASP A 221 10.37 -8.80 -11.22
N CYS A 222 11.70 -8.78 -11.32
CA CYS A 222 12.44 -8.98 -12.56
C CYS A 222 13.75 -9.76 -12.34
N TRP A 223 14.16 -10.52 -13.36
CA TRP A 223 15.39 -11.31 -13.35
C TRP A 223 16.12 -11.15 -14.69
N ALA A 224 17.45 -11.06 -14.70
CA ALA A 224 18.23 -10.98 -15.93
C ALA A 224 19.10 -12.23 -16.11
N ALA A 225 19.04 -12.81 -17.31
CA ALA A 225 19.83 -13.98 -17.72
C ALA A 225 19.76 -14.18 -19.23
N ASP A 226 20.78 -14.79 -19.84
CA ASP A 226 20.75 -15.20 -21.25
C ASP A 226 19.85 -16.43 -21.43
N LEU A 227 18.56 -16.20 -21.72
CA LEU A 227 17.53 -17.24 -21.70
C LEU A 227 17.66 -18.23 -22.86
N ASP A 228 18.18 -17.81 -24.00
CA ASP A 228 18.33 -18.65 -25.19
C ASP A 228 19.77 -18.94 -25.62
N ARG A 229 20.73 -18.56 -24.76
CA ARG A 229 22.16 -18.81 -24.93
C ARG A 229 22.72 -18.20 -26.21
N ASP A 230 22.16 -17.08 -26.65
CA ASP A 230 22.67 -16.37 -27.82
C ASP A 230 23.80 -15.40 -27.48
N GLY A 231 24.13 -15.28 -26.19
CA GLY A 231 25.18 -14.42 -25.66
C GLY A 231 24.70 -13.03 -25.28
N ALA A 232 23.42 -12.69 -25.51
CA ALA A 232 22.80 -11.48 -25.02
C ALA A 232 22.04 -11.78 -23.72
N VAL A 233 22.24 -10.94 -22.70
CA VAL A 233 21.45 -11.06 -21.47
C VAL A 233 20.04 -10.54 -21.72
N ASP A 234 19.07 -11.41 -21.45
CA ASP A 234 17.64 -11.11 -21.54
C ASP A 234 17.06 -10.76 -20.17
N ILE A 235 15.81 -10.27 -20.16
CA ILE A 235 15.09 -9.97 -18.91
C ILE A 235 13.76 -10.72 -18.85
N VAL A 236 13.48 -11.35 -17.71
CA VAL A 236 12.17 -11.91 -17.37
C VAL A 236 11.47 -10.99 -16.38
N SER A 237 10.20 -10.69 -16.61
CA SER A 237 9.39 -9.85 -15.72
C SER A 237 8.14 -10.55 -15.21
N ALA A 238 7.82 -10.36 -13.94
CA ALA A 238 6.61 -10.81 -13.27
C ALA A 238 5.66 -9.64 -13.00
N ALA A 239 4.52 -9.60 -13.69
CA ALA A 239 3.54 -8.52 -13.60
C ALA A 239 2.30 -8.95 -12.81
N ARG A 240 2.24 -8.56 -11.53
CA ARG A 240 1.12 -8.90 -10.65
C ARG A 240 -0.19 -8.24 -11.08
N ALA A 241 -0.14 -7.05 -11.68
CA ALA A 241 -1.35 -6.32 -12.05
C ALA A 241 -2.06 -6.90 -13.29
N THR A 242 -1.32 -7.60 -14.15
CA THR A 242 -1.82 -8.19 -15.40
C THR A 242 -1.78 -9.71 -15.42
N ASP A 243 -1.36 -10.35 -14.32
CA ASP A 243 -1.17 -11.80 -14.20
C ASP A 243 -0.24 -12.37 -15.29
N GLU A 244 0.73 -11.57 -15.71
CA GLU A 244 1.60 -11.83 -16.85
C GLU A 244 3.03 -12.16 -16.42
N ILE A 245 3.62 -13.15 -17.08
CA ILE A 245 5.07 -13.35 -17.11
C ILE A 245 5.53 -13.15 -18.54
N ALA A 246 6.56 -12.33 -18.74
CA ALA A 246 7.08 -12.01 -20.05
C ALA A 246 8.60 -12.14 -20.10
N TRP A 247 9.09 -12.62 -21.24
CA TRP A 247 10.49 -12.64 -21.63
C TRP A 247 10.73 -11.44 -22.55
N HIS A 248 11.62 -10.55 -22.16
CA HIS A 248 12.10 -9.42 -22.96
C HIS A 248 13.46 -9.81 -23.52
N LYS A 249 13.45 -10.26 -24.78
CA LYS A 249 14.65 -10.70 -25.47
C LYS A 249 15.47 -9.49 -25.93
N ASN A 250 16.76 -9.50 -25.63
CA ASN A 250 17.75 -8.51 -26.04
C ASN A 250 18.28 -8.85 -27.45
N LEU A 251 17.71 -8.22 -28.47
CA LEU A 251 17.96 -8.61 -29.87
C LEU A 251 19.31 -8.15 -30.42
N ASP A 252 19.88 -7.10 -29.86
CA ASP A 252 21.15 -6.51 -30.30
C ASP A 252 22.31 -6.79 -29.36
N GLY A 253 22.05 -7.39 -28.19
CA GLY A 253 23.06 -7.74 -27.19
C GLY A 253 23.70 -6.53 -26.51
N ASN A 254 23.20 -5.32 -26.78
CA ASN A 254 23.68 -4.08 -26.16
C ASN A 254 22.56 -3.38 -25.36
N GLY A 255 21.41 -4.03 -25.19
CA GLY A 255 20.28 -3.53 -24.41
C GLY A 255 19.47 -2.41 -25.07
N THR A 256 19.66 -2.12 -26.37
CA THR A 256 18.92 -1.03 -27.04
C THR A 256 17.71 -1.49 -27.85
N LEU A 257 17.60 -2.79 -28.16
CA LEU A 257 16.49 -3.35 -28.93
C LEU A 257 15.87 -4.57 -28.24
N TRP A 258 14.65 -4.39 -27.74
CA TRP A 258 13.94 -5.42 -26.98
C TRP A 258 12.74 -6.01 -27.74
N GLU A 259 12.58 -7.32 -27.69
CA GLU A 259 11.38 -8.05 -28.12
C GLU A 259 10.66 -8.65 -26.91
N LYS A 260 9.45 -8.19 -26.63
CA LYS A 260 8.60 -8.77 -25.58
C LYS A 260 7.88 -10.01 -26.13
N ARG A 261 8.16 -11.17 -25.53
CA ARG A 261 7.45 -12.44 -25.73
C ARG A 261 6.70 -12.83 -24.47
N LEU A 262 5.43 -13.14 -24.63
CA LEU A 262 4.60 -13.56 -23.51
C LEU A 262 4.90 -15.01 -23.14
N ILE A 263 5.30 -15.26 -21.89
CA ILE A 263 5.41 -16.62 -21.35
C ILE A 263 4.02 -17.11 -20.97
N THR A 264 3.29 -16.31 -20.17
CA THR A 264 1.92 -16.64 -19.77
C THR A 264 1.10 -15.42 -19.33
N THR A 265 -0.23 -15.53 -19.40
CA THR A 265 -1.23 -14.58 -18.82
C THR A 265 -2.13 -15.25 -17.79
N SER A 266 -1.82 -16.49 -17.38
CA SER A 266 -2.59 -17.24 -16.39
C SER A 266 -1.95 -17.19 -15.00
N ALA A 267 -0.83 -16.49 -14.82
CA ALA A 267 -0.07 -16.46 -13.58
C ALA A 267 -0.70 -15.50 -12.55
N VAL A 268 -1.77 -15.96 -11.90
CA VAL A 268 -2.58 -15.13 -10.99
C VAL A 268 -1.75 -14.59 -9.83
N ALA A 269 -1.62 -13.27 -9.80
CA ALA A 269 -0.84 -12.50 -8.86
C ALA A 269 0.58 -13.05 -8.65
N VAL A 270 1.33 -13.26 -9.75
CA VAL A 270 2.75 -13.64 -9.69
C VAL A 270 3.54 -12.64 -8.83
N ARG A 271 4.37 -13.16 -7.93
CA ARG A 271 5.13 -12.39 -6.93
C ARG A 271 6.63 -12.38 -7.18
N ARG A 272 7.18 -13.53 -7.57
CA ARG A 272 8.61 -13.76 -7.78
C ARG A 272 8.84 -14.64 -9.00
N VAL A 273 9.93 -14.37 -9.71
CA VAL A 273 10.41 -15.20 -10.83
C VAL A 273 11.89 -15.53 -10.63
N VAL A 274 12.28 -16.75 -10.98
CA VAL A 274 13.67 -17.20 -10.93
C VAL A 274 13.99 -17.92 -12.23
N VAL A 275 15.15 -17.61 -12.82
CA VAL A 275 15.64 -18.28 -14.03
C VAL A 275 16.73 -19.26 -13.65
N TYR A 276 16.64 -20.50 -14.12
CA TYR A 276 17.64 -21.53 -13.83
C TYR A 276 17.71 -22.61 -14.90
N ASP A 277 18.89 -23.19 -15.12
CA ASP A 277 19.08 -24.29 -16.06
C ASP A 277 18.86 -25.67 -15.41
N VAL A 278 17.62 -26.16 -15.37
CA VAL A 278 17.34 -27.49 -14.79
C VAL A 278 17.57 -28.59 -15.81
N LEU A 279 17.21 -28.37 -17.08
CA LEU A 279 17.29 -29.39 -18.12
C LEU A 279 18.66 -29.48 -18.81
N ARG A 280 19.56 -28.51 -18.62
CA ARG A 280 20.80 -28.35 -19.40
C ARG A 280 20.51 -28.29 -20.90
N GLY A 281 19.40 -27.64 -21.21
CA GLY A 281 18.88 -27.47 -22.56
C GLY A 281 19.48 -26.25 -23.26
N PRO A 282 19.13 -26.04 -24.54
CA PRO A 282 19.52 -24.84 -25.27
C PRO A 282 18.94 -23.57 -24.66
N TYR A 283 17.82 -23.66 -23.94
CA TYR A 283 17.17 -22.55 -23.24
C TYR A 283 17.23 -22.75 -21.73
N LEU A 284 17.25 -21.64 -20.99
CA LEU A 284 17.06 -21.63 -19.53
C LEU A 284 15.57 -21.80 -19.19
N ASP A 285 15.30 -22.32 -17.99
CA ASP A 285 13.95 -22.54 -17.49
C ASP A 285 13.53 -21.37 -16.59
N VAL A 286 12.22 -21.06 -16.59
CA VAL A 286 11.65 -20.01 -15.73
C VAL A 286 10.76 -20.64 -14.67
N PHE A 287 10.94 -20.25 -13.41
CA PHE A 287 10.08 -20.64 -12.30
C PHE A 287 9.36 -19.43 -11.74
N ALA A 288 8.10 -19.60 -11.33
CA ALA A 288 7.30 -18.52 -10.77
C ALA A 288 6.55 -18.93 -9.50
N ALA A 289 6.52 -18.01 -8.54
CA ALA A 289 5.67 -18.10 -7.35
C ALA A 289 4.36 -17.34 -7.58
N ASN A 290 3.27 -18.09 -7.77
CA ASN A 290 1.94 -17.54 -8.03
C ASN A 290 1.18 -17.41 -6.71
N PHE A 291 1.16 -16.19 -6.16
CA PHE A 291 0.56 -15.93 -4.86
C PHE A 291 -0.96 -16.11 -4.85
N GLY A 292 -1.64 -15.71 -5.94
CA GLY A 292 -3.10 -15.69 -6.01
C GLY A 292 -3.74 -17.07 -6.04
N GLU A 293 -3.18 -17.98 -6.83
CA GLU A 293 -3.62 -19.38 -6.91
C GLU A 293 -2.94 -20.30 -5.89
N GLY A 294 -1.80 -19.86 -5.34
CA GLY A 294 -1.02 -20.68 -4.43
C GLY A 294 -0.35 -21.84 -5.16
N SER A 295 0.51 -21.52 -6.12
CA SER A 295 1.26 -22.51 -6.88
C SER A 295 2.69 -22.06 -7.17
N VAL A 296 3.54 -23.04 -7.40
CA VAL A 296 4.85 -22.84 -8.04
C VAL A 296 4.77 -23.48 -9.41
N MET A 297 5.03 -22.67 -10.43
CA MET A 297 4.96 -23.08 -11.82
C MET A 297 6.37 -23.11 -12.42
N TRP A 298 6.58 -24.04 -13.34
CA TRP A 298 7.81 -24.21 -14.12
C TRP A 298 7.46 -24.06 -15.60
N TYR A 299 8.16 -23.17 -16.27
CA TYR A 299 7.99 -22.85 -17.68
C TYR A 299 9.25 -23.26 -18.43
N THR A 300 9.10 -24.14 -19.40
CA THR A 300 10.18 -24.57 -20.30
C THR A 300 9.89 -24.09 -21.71
N TYR A 301 10.92 -23.68 -22.45
CA TYR A 301 10.78 -23.25 -23.84
C TYR A 301 11.32 -24.32 -24.80
N ASP A 302 10.52 -24.69 -25.81
CA ASP A 302 10.93 -25.57 -26.90
C ASP A 302 10.45 -25.00 -28.24
N GLU A 303 11.39 -24.81 -29.18
CA GLU A 303 11.16 -24.44 -30.59
C GLU A 303 9.90 -23.56 -30.87
N ASP A 304 9.76 -22.43 -30.16
CA ASP A 304 8.69 -21.41 -30.27
C ASP A 304 7.45 -21.56 -29.36
N GLU A 305 7.41 -22.54 -28.46
CA GLU A 305 6.30 -22.70 -27.51
C GLU A 305 6.77 -22.82 -26.04
N TRP A 306 6.07 -22.13 -25.16
CA TRP A 306 6.23 -22.26 -23.71
C TRP A 306 5.34 -23.39 -23.18
N THR A 307 5.93 -24.33 -22.45
CA THR A 307 5.20 -25.38 -21.75
C THR A 307 5.13 -25.06 -20.26
N GLU A 308 3.93 -25.06 -19.70
CA GLU A 308 3.69 -24.81 -18.27
C GLU A 308 3.53 -26.12 -17.50
N THR A 309 4.30 -26.30 -16.43
CA THR A 309 4.24 -27.46 -15.53
C THR A 309 4.01 -27.01 -14.10
N LEU A 310 2.96 -27.54 -13.45
CA LEU A 310 2.75 -27.33 -12.02
C LEU A 310 3.81 -28.10 -11.23
N VAL A 311 4.73 -27.38 -10.58
CA VAL A 311 5.74 -27.95 -9.68
C VAL A 311 5.09 -28.31 -8.35
N ALA A 312 4.23 -27.42 -7.84
CA ALA A 312 3.64 -27.54 -6.53
C ALA A 312 2.39 -26.70 -6.32
N ALA A 313 1.43 -27.23 -5.57
CA ALA A 313 0.35 -26.44 -4.98
C ALA A 313 0.74 -26.04 -3.55
N VAL A 314 1.00 -24.75 -3.34
CA VAL A 314 1.43 -24.20 -2.05
C VAL A 314 0.54 -23.01 -1.73
N PRO A 315 -0.33 -23.06 -0.69
CA PRO A 315 -1.23 -21.95 -0.43
C PRO A 315 -0.42 -20.68 -0.14
N ARG A 316 -0.60 -19.67 -1.00
CA ARG A 316 0.13 -18.39 -0.97
C ARG A 316 1.66 -18.55 -1.07
N ALA A 317 2.19 -18.89 -2.25
CA ALA A 317 3.64 -18.81 -2.48
C ALA A 317 4.08 -17.33 -2.48
N TYR A 318 5.01 -16.95 -1.60
CA TYR A 318 5.51 -15.56 -1.51
C TYR A 318 6.90 -15.40 -2.13
N ASP A 319 7.78 -16.38 -1.93
CA ASP A 319 9.19 -16.32 -2.33
C ASP A 319 9.70 -17.69 -2.82
N LEU A 320 10.79 -17.70 -3.60
CA LEU A 320 11.27 -18.87 -4.33
C LEU A 320 12.82 -18.89 -4.45
N GLY A 321 13.43 -20.07 -4.29
CA GLY A 321 14.83 -20.35 -4.64
C GLY A 321 14.98 -21.66 -5.41
N VAL A 322 15.93 -21.75 -6.33
CA VAL A 322 16.12 -22.95 -7.19
C VAL A 322 17.60 -23.34 -7.23
N PHE A 323 17.91 -24.64 -7.08
CA PHE A 323 19.26 -25.18 -7.27
C PHE A 323 19.27 -26.55 -7.94
N VAL A 324 20.44 -27.09 -8.27
CA VAL A 324 20.61 -28.47 -8.74
C VAL A 324 21.48 -29.26 -7.78
N LEU A 325 21.01 -30.43 -7.36
CA LEU A 325 21.85 -31.43 -6.69
C LEU A 325 22.61 -32.22 -7.76
N ASP A 326 23.93 -32.09 -7.80
CA ASP A 326 24.80 -32.90 -8.67
C ASP A 326 24.93 -34.33 -8.11
N GLU A 327 23.86 -35.13 -8.24
CA GLU A 327 23.95 -36.58 -8.13
C GLU A 327 23.82 -37.23 -9.52
N PRO A 328 24.55 -38.34 -9.79
CA PRO A 328 24.58 -38.97 -11.12
C PRO A 328 23.23 -39.45 -11.67
N VAL A 329 22.15 -39.39 -10.88
CA VAL A 329 20.82 -39.93 -11.22
C VAL A 329 19.66 -38.98 -10.87
N SER A 330 19.90 -37.73 -10.45
CA SER A 330 18.81 -36.77 -10.25
C SER A 330 19.15 -35.38 -10.73
N ARG A 331 18.29 -34.81 -11.55
CA ARG A 331 18.35 -33.42 -11.97
C ARG A 331 17.59 -32.57 -10.92
N GLY A 332 17.92 -31.27 -10.80
CA GLY A 332 17.20 -30.19 -10.09
C GLY A 332 16.59 -30.41 -8.69
N ALA A 333 16.79 -29.47 -7.78
CA ALA A 333 15.97 -29.27 -6.57
C ALA A 333 15.39 -27.84 -6.53
N VAL A 334 14.06 -27.71 -6.62
CA VAL A 334 13.37 -26.42 -6.46
C VAL A 334 12.95 -26.25 -5.00
N VAL A 335 13.25 -25.12 -4.37
CA VAL A 335 12.84 -24.81 -3.00
C VAL A 335 11.91 -23.62 -2.98
N SER A 336 10.66 -23.83 -2.56
CA SER A 336 9.70 -22.74 -2.41
C SER A 336 9.23 -22.56 -0.98
N ILE A 337 8.85 -21.32 -0.64
CA ILE A 337 8.15 -21.00 0.60
C ILE A 337 6.66 -20.85 0.31
N GLY A 338 5.81 -21.49 1.11
CA GLY A 338 4.44 -21.00 1.29
C GLY A 338 3.79 -21.41 2.60
N PHE A 339 2.52 -21.04 2.74
CA PHE A 339 1.87 -20.90 4.05
C PHE A 339 0.63 -21.77 4.19
N GLU A 340 0.56 -22.59 5.23
CA GLU A 340 -0.67 -23.34 5.56
C GLU A 340 -1.50 -22.55 6.59
N THR A 341 -2.76 -22.23 6.27
CA THR A 341 -3.75 -21.81 7.27
C THR A 341 -4.49 -23.04 7.79
N ALA A 342 -4.82 -23.08 9.08
CA ALA A 342 -5.27 -24.25 9.84
C ALA A 342 -6.57 -24.98 9.39
N ASN A 343 -7.09 -24.73 8.18
CA ASN A 343 -8.32 -25.28 7.66
C ASN A 343 -8.14 -26.01 6.31
N GLY A 344 -7.48 -27.16 6.33
CA GLY A 344 -7.66 -28.19 5.29
C GLY A 344 -6.37 -28.94 4.91
N PRO A 345 -6.42 -30.26 4.69
CA PRO A 345 -5.28 -31.00 4.18
C PRO A 345 -4.97 -30.59 2.74
N VAL A 346 -3.68 -30.54 2.39
CA VAL A 346 -3.22 -30.56 0.99
C VAL A 346 -3.73 -31.84 0.34
N ALA A 347 -4.59 -31.70 -0.67
CA ALA A 347 -4.90 -32.80 -1.56
C ALA A 347 -3.73 -32.93 -2.54
N PHE A 348 -2.82 -33.88 -2.28
CA PHE A 348 -1.87 -34.31 -3.28
C PHE A 348 -2.66 -35.02 -4.38
N HIS A 349 -2.75 -34.41 -5.57
CA HIS A 349 -3.20 -35.16 -6.73
C HIS A 349 -2.14 -36.23 -7.01
N ASP A 350 -2.45 -37.48 -6.69
CA ASP A 350 -1.84 -38.62 -7.38
C ASP A 350 -2.02 -38.37 -8.87
N LEU A 351 -0.94 -38.04 -9.56
CA LEU A 351 -0.91 -37.91 -11.00
C LEU A 351 -1.08 -39.32 -11.59
N GLN A 352 -2.35 -39.75 -11.78
CA GLN A 352 -2.65 -40.92 -12.59
C GLN A 352 -2.29 -40.59 -14.03
N LEU A 353 -1.09 -41.02 -14.44
CA LEU A 353 -0.60 -40.98 -15.80
C LEU A 353 -1.61 -41.65 -16.75
N ALA A 354 -2.04 -40.94 -17.79
CA ALA A 354 -2.69 -41.57 -18.93
C ALA A 354 -1.69 -42.53 -19.61
N PRO A 355 -2.12 -43.70 -20.11
CA PRO A 355 -1.22 -44.67 -20.71
C PRO A 355 -0.63 -44.14 -22.03
N ALA A 356 0.68 -44.25 -22.16
CA ALA A 356 1.45 -43.81 -23.32
C ALA A 356 1.01 -44.48 -24.64
N PRO A 357 1.01 -43.75 -25.78
CA PRO A 357 0.93 -44.39 -27.09
C PRO A 357 2.23 -45.17 -27.40
N THR A 358 2.05 -46.38 -27.91
CA THR A 358 3.09 -47.36 -28.28
C THR A 358 4.21 -46.78 -29.18
N PRO A 359 5.49 -47.14 -28.96
CA PRO A 359 6.61 -46.65 -29.75
C PRO A 359 6.69 -47.33 -31.13
N ALA A 360 6.98 -46.54 -32.17
CA ALA A 360 7.44 -47.01 -33.48
C ALA A 360 8.98 -47.13 -33.49
N PRO A 361 9.56 -47.98 -34.36
CA PRO A 361 10.83 -48.64 -34.07
C PRO A 361 12.09 -47.84 -34.41
N THR A 362 13.09 -48.02 -33.57
CA THR A 362 14.52 -47.67 -33.72
C THR A 362 15.14 -48.13 -35.03
N LEU A 363 15.93 -47.25 -35.66
CA LEU A 363 16.97 -47.63 -36.62
C LEU A 363 18.36 -47.16 -36.13
N THR A 364 19.28 -48.10 -36.25
CA THR A 364 20.66 -48.21 -35.73
C THR A 364 21.68 -47.22 -36.28
N PRO A 365 22.79 -46.91 -35.55
CA PRO A 365 23.89 -46.08 -36.03
C PRO A 365 25.05 -46.89 -36.65
N ARG A 366 25.75 -46.32 -37.63
CA ARG A 366 27.12 -46.66 -38.10
C ARG A 366 27.62 -45.57 -39.10
N PRO A 367 28.94 -45.39 -39.36
CA PRO A 367 30.04 -45.13 -38.41
C PRO A 367 31.05 -44.03 -38.90
N SER A 368 31.88 -43.54 -37.96
CA SER A 368 33.27 -43.03 -38.06
C SER A 368 33.90 -42.55 -39.41
N VAL A 369 34.54 -41.38 -39.39
CA VAL A 369 35.83 -41.11 -40.09
C VAL A 369 36.68 -40.07 -39.31
N PHE A 370 37.87 -40.49 -38.87
CA PHE A 370 39.07 -39.68 -38.50
C PHE A 370 39.84 -39.31 -39.79
N PRO A 371 40.80 -38.33 -39.86
CA PRO A 371 42.06 -38.46 -39.12
C PRO A 371 42.94 -37.19 -38.85
N THR A 372 43.89 -37.31 -37.88
CA THR A 372 45.33 -36.86 -37.83
C THR A 372 45.77 -35.39 -38.14
N LEU A 373 46.86 -34.75 -37.65
CA LEU A 373 48.10 -35.03 -36.87
C LEU A 373 48.73 -33.65 -36.40
N ILE A 374 49.21 -33.58 -35.14
CA ILE A 374 50.48 -33.03 -34.51
C ILE A 374 51.33 -31.86 -35.15
N PRO A 375 52.35 -31.26 -34.45
CA PRO A 375 52.40 -30.08 -33.55
C PRO A 375 53.39 -28.95 -34.01
N THR A 376 53.63 -27.89 -33.21
CA THR A 376 54.98 -27.27 -32.91
C THR A 376 54.85 -26.02 -31.99
N THR A 377 55.36 -26.06 -30.74
CA THR A 377 56.62 -25.48 -30.16
C THR A 377 56.64 -23.98 -29.78
N ALA A 378 57.00 -23.73 -28.51
CA ALA A 378 57.31 -22.47 -27.80
C ALA A 378 58.70 -21.87 -28.21
N PRO A 379 59.42 -20.96 -27.46
CA PRO A 379 59.12 -20.15 -26.25
C PRO A 379 59.74 -18.69 -26.21
N SER A 380 59.63 -18.03 -25.04
CA SER A 380 60.51 -16.96 -24.44
C SER A 380 60.32 -15.50 -24.91
N SER A 381 60.41 -14.43 -24.10
CA SER A 381 61.31 -14.08 -22.97
C SER A 381 60.82 -12.80 -22.24
N GLY A 382 61.10 -12.63 -20.92
CA GLY A 382 60.80 -11.41 -20.10
C GLY A 382 61.91 -10.33 -20.16
N PRO A 383 62.23 -9.56 -19.09
CA PRO A 383 61.45 -8.94 -18.00
C PRO A 383 61.80 -7.42 -17.76
N SER A 384 61.18 -6.74 -16.77
CA SER A 384 61.64 -5.56 -15.95
C SER A 384 60.45 -4.65 -15.59
N ILE A 385 60.01 -4.44 -14.33
CA ILE A 385 60.55 -3.77 -13.12
C ILE A 385 61.07 -2.33 -13.32
N PHE A 386 60.31 -1.29 -12.89
CA PHE A 386 60.59 -0.38 -11.75
C PHE A 386 59.76 0.94 -11.81
N ASP A 387 59.15 1.24 -10.65
CA ASP A 387 58.61 2.48 -10.05
C ASP A 387 59.69 3.61 -9.92
N PRO A 388 59.55 4.83 -9.29
CA PRO A 388 58.44 5.77 -8.98
C PRO A 388 58.77 7.28 -9.32
N TYR A 389 57.89 8.21 -8.88
CA TYR A 389 58.09 9.61 -8.39
C TYR A 389 57.59 10.86 -9.18
N ARG A 390 56.61 11.54 -8.54
CA ARG A 390 56.17 12.97 -8.45
C ARG A 390 57.25 14.10 -8.69
N PRO A 391 56.93 15.43 -8.56
CA PRO A 391 55.79 16.30 -9.00
C PRO A 391 56.26 17.71 -9.51
N THR A 392 55.39 18.63 -9.96
CA THR A 392 55.68 20.10 -9.94
C THR A 392 54.46 21.04 -9.85
N ARG A 393 54.73 22.24 -9.27
CA ARG A 393 53.88 23.30 -8.68
C ARG A 393 53.18 24.30 -9.63
N ALA A 394 52.20 25.03 -9.06
CA ALA A 394 51.46 26.24 -9.51
C ALA A 394 52.30 27.55 -9.65
N PRO A 395 51.73 28.69 -10.17
CA PRO A 395 51.30 29.81 -9.29
C PRO A 395 50.16 30.80 -9.76
N THR A 396 49.37 31.27 -8.77
CA THR A 396 48.70 32.58 -8.41
C THR A 396 48.34 33.81 -9.32
N THR A 397 47.07 34.31 -9.11
CA THR A 397 46.52 35.71 -8.89
C THR A 397 46.26 36.75 -10.03
N PRO A 398 45.42 37.84 -9.91
CA PRO A 398 44.35 38.29 -8.95
C PRO A 398 43.04 38.99 -9.54
N ILE A 399 42.17 39.50 -8.64
CA ILE A 399 40.80 40.15 -8.61
C ILE A 399 40.63 41.52 -9.34
N PRO A 400 39.40 42.14 -9.55
CA PRO A 400 38.63 42.91 -8.51
C PRO A 400 37.07 42.96 -8.61
N SER A 401 36.44 43.53 -7.56
CA SER A 401 35.00 43.66 -7.20
C SER A 401 34.30 44.99 -7.59
N ALA A 402 32.94 45.05 -7.59
CA ALA A 402 32.08 46.08 -6.92
C ALA A 402 30.55 45.96 -7.26
N ALA A 403 29.66 46.28 -6.30
CA ALA A 403 28.16 46.26 -6.32
C ALA A 403 27.54 47.70 -6.45
N PRO A 404 26.28 48.07 -6.06
CA PRO A 404 24.90 47.50 -6.04
C PRO A 404 23.79 48.48 -6.60
N THR A 405 22.47 48.12 -6.60
CA THR A 405 21.23 48.95 -6.24
C THR A 405 19.88 48.45 -6.84
N ALA A 406 18.75 48.78 -6.16
CA ALA A 406 17.39 48.15 -6.13
C ALA A 406 16.26 48.99 -6.85
N PRO A 407 14.91 48.90 -6.60
CA PRO A 407 13.91 47.79 -6.49
C PRO A 407 12.63 48.05 -7.41
N PRO A 408 11.33 47.70 -7.11
CA PRO A 408 10.38 47.15 -8.10
C PRO A 408 9.21 48.09 -8.52
N ARG A 409 8.52 47.80 -9.64
CA ARG A 409 7.33 48.57 -10.10
C ARG A 409 6.01 47.77 -10.11
N LYS A 410 5.05 48.33 -9.37
CA LYS A 410 3.61 48.04 -9.30
C LYS A 410 2.91 48.23 -10.66
N LYS A 411 1.88 47.45 -10.98
CA LYS A 411 0.87 47.80 -11.99
C LYS A 411 -0.52 47.96 -11.36
N LYS A 412 -1.13 49.11 -11.68
CA LYS A 412 -2.48 49.56 -11.32
C LYS A 412 -3.53 48.93 -12.24
N PHE A 413 -4.74 48.85 -11.69
CA PHE A 413 -6.01 48.47 -12.28
C PHE A 413 -6.70 49.61 -13.08
N VAL A 414 -7.78 49.23 -13.81
CA VAL A 414 -8.93 50.04 -14.32
C VAL A 414 -8.70 50.67 -15.72
N ARG A 415 -9.59 50.63 -16.75
CA ARG A 415 -11.07 50.56 -16.89
C ARG A 415 -11.52 50.08 -18.30
N VAL A 416 -12.66 49.39 -18.30
CA VAL A 416 -13.82 49.33 -19.24
C VAL A 416 -13.83 50.25 -20.48
N PHE A 417 -14.18 49.71 -21.67
CA PHE A 417 -15.14 50.36 -22.59
C PHE A 417 -15.88 49.39 -23.55
N CYS A 418 -17.20 49.62 -23.59
CA CYS A 418 -18.32 49.24 -24.46
C CYS A 418 -18.33 48.01 -25.38
N ALA A 419 -19.36 47.20 -25.13
CA ALA A 419 -20.09 46.41 -26.11
C ALA A 419 -20.86 47.34 -27.07
N ASP A 420 -20.45 47.41 -28.34
CA ASP A 420 -21.32 47.88 -29.45
C ASP A 420 -20.79 47.48 -30.85
N ARG A 421 -19.92 46.47 -30.94
CA ARG A 421 -19.45 45.92 -32.24
C ARG A 421 -19.43 44.39 -32.27
N LEU A 422 -20.46 43.75 -31.72
CA LEU A 422 -20.58 42.28 -31.72
C LEU A 422 -21.76 41.77 -32.55
N HIS A 423 -22.47 42.62 -33.30
CA HIS A 423 -23.58 42.17 -34.15
C HIS A 423 -23.22 41.90 -35.62
N GLU A 424 -22.05 42.29 -36.12
CA GLU A 424 -21.61 41.99 -37.50
C GLU A 424 -20.62 40.81 -37.62
N ALA A 425 -20.29 40.14 -36.51
CA ALA A 425 -19.38 38.98 -36.50
C ALA A 425 -20.08 37.66 -36.14
N ALA A 426 -21.40 37.58 -36.29
CA ALA A 426 -22.20 36.39 -35.99
C ALA A 426 -22.52 35.52 -37.23
N GLY A 427 -21.86 35.79 -38.38
CA GLY A 427 -22.10 35.09 -39.65
C GLY A 427 -21.10 33.98 -40.00
N ALA A 428 -20.07 33.73 -39.20
CA ALA A 428 -19.06 32.71 -39.52
C ALA A 428 -18.55 31.98 -38.27
N CYS A 429 -18.49 30.66 -38.37
CA CYS A 429 -18.03 29.69 -37.35
C CYS A 429 -19.08 29.24 -36.31
N GLY A 430 -19.93 28.29 -36.71
CA GLY A 430 -20.57 27.35 -35.80
C GLY A 430 -19.51 26.44 -35.15
N GLY A 431 -19.45 26.42 -33.83
CA GLY A 431 -18.48 25.58 -33.09
C GLY A 431 -18.33 25.90 -31.61
N LYS A 432 -18.81 27.06 -31.14
CA LYS A 432 -18.64 27.45 -29.72
C LYS A 432 -19.65 26.85 -28.74
N SER A 433 -20.69 26.16 -29.21
CA SER A 433 -21.66 25.49 -28.33
C SER A 433 -21.09 24.20 -27.71
N TYR A 434 -20.18 23.51 -28.39
CA TYR A 434 -19.61 22.23 -27.94
C TYR A 434 -18.56 22.39 -26.84
N ALA A 435 -17.81 23.48 -26.81
CA ALA A 435 -16.79 23.74 -25.78
C ALA A 435 -17.41 24.03 -24.40
N TYR A 436 -18.57 24.69 -24.37
CA TYR A 436 -19.31 24.93 -23.12
C TYR A 436 -19.95 23.64 -22.59
N LEU A 437 -20.51 22.80 -23.47
CA LEU A 437 -21.02 21.47 -23.10
C LEU A 437 -19.91 20.53 -22.61
N ALA A 438 -18.72 20.56 -23.23
CA ALA A 438 -17.58 19.75 -22.80
C ALA A 438 -17.03 20.20 -21.43
N ALA A 439 -17.02 21.50 -21.14
CA ALA A 439 -16.62 22.01 -19.83
C ALA A 439 -17.62 21.64 -18.72
N TYR A 440 -18.93 21.72 -19.01
CA TYR A 440 -19.96 21.25 -18.08
C TYR A 440 -19.91 19.73 -17.88
N ALA A 441 -19.66 18.96 -18.93
CA ALA A 441 -19.46 17.53 -18.86
C ALA A 441 -18.22 17.17 -18.02
N ALA A 442 -17.08 17.85 -18.21
CA ALA A 442 -15.87 17.59 -17.43
C ALA A 442 -16.04 17.89 -15.93
N VAL A 443 -16.75 18.96 -15.58
CA VAL A 443 -17.06 19.29 -14.17
C VAL A 443 -18.06 18.28 -13.59
N ALA A 444 -19.07 17.88 -14.35
CA ALA A 444 -20.00 16.83 -13.95
C ALA A 444 -19.28 15.49 -13.76
N THR A 445 -18.38 15.10 -14.67
CA THR A 445 -17.57 13.87 -14.58
C THR A 445 -16.63 13.89 -13.37
N ALA A 446 -15.98 15.02 -13.06
CA ALA A 446 -15.14 15.15 -11.87
C ALA A 446 -15.95 15.01 -10.57
N ILE A 447 -17.14 15.60 -10.51
CA ILE A 447 -18.07 15.46 -9.38
C ILE A 447 -18.54 14.00 -9.26
N VAL A 448 -18.91 13.38 -10.38
CA VAL A 448 -19.29 11.98 -10.49
C VAL A 448 -18.17 11.05 -10.02
N LEU A 449 -16.91 11.29 -10.38
CA LEU A 449 -15.77 10.46 -9.97
C LEU A 449 -15.45 10.59 -8.49
N VAL A 450 -15.56 11.79 -7.91
CA VAL A 450 -15.43 11.99 -6.46
C VAL A 450 -16.55 11.25 -5.71
N LEU A 451 -17.76 11.23 -6.27
CA LEU A 451 -18.91 10.55 -5.67
C LEU A 451 -18.86 9.04 -5.90
N LEU A 452 -18.33 8.56 -7.03
CA LEU A 452 -18.04 7.16 -7.29
C LEU A 452 -16.91 6.64 -6.40
N ALA A 453 -15.87 7.43 -6.11
CA ALA A 453 -14.83 7.07 -5.14
C ALA A 453 -15.40 6.97 -3.71
N ALA A 454 -16.31 7.87 -3.33
CA ALA A 454 -17.03 7.79 -2.06
C ALA A 454 -17.97 6.56 -1.99
N CYS A 455 -18.53 6.14 -3.13
CA CYS A 455 -19.40 4.98 -3.23
C CYS A 455 -18.65 3.65 -3.32
N ALA A 456 -17.51 3.61 -4.02
CA ALA A 456 -16.62 2.45 -4.10
C ALA A 456 -16.16 2.05 -2.69
N LYS A 457 -15.86 3.03 -1.83
CA LYS A 457 -15.53 2.80 -0.42
C LYS A 457 -16.71 2.25 0.41
N ALA A 458 -17.96 2.53 0.02
CA ALA A 458 -19.13 1.99 0.70
C ALA A 458 -19.52 0.58 0.20
N THR A 459 -19.33 0.31 -1.10
CA THR A 459 -19.48 -1.04 -1.66
C THR A 459 -18.41 -1.99 -1.10
N TYR A 460 -17.19 -1.49 -0.91
CA TYR A 460 -16.08 -2.18 -0.24
C TYR A 460 -16.39 -2.57 1.22
N ILE A 461 -17.23 -1.81 1.92
CA ILE A 461 -17.62 -2.09 3.32
C ILE A 461 -18.79 -3.08 3.43
N LEU A 462 -19.57 -3.30 2.37
CA LEU A 462 -20.80 -4.11 2.41
C LEU A 462 -20.66 -5.54 1.88
N ILE A 463 -19.56 -5.87 1.18
CA ILE A 463 -19.32 -7.18 0.57
C ILE A 463 -18.18 -7.89 1.33
N LYS A 464 -18.56 -8.53 2.45
CA LYS A 464 -17.82 -9.51 3.28
C LYS A 464 -16.59 -9.08 4.12
N PRO A 465 -16.46 -9.62 5.35
CA PRO A 465 -15.30 -9.43 6.24
C PRO A 465 -14.21 -10.51 6.04
N SER A 466 -13.81 -10.82 4.81
CA SER A 466 -12.85 -11.90 4.53
C SER A 466 -11.69 -11.51 3.59
N LEU A 467 -11.50 -10.21 3.35
CA LEU A 467 -10.40 -9.68 2.54
C LEU A 467 -9.82 -8.46 3.27
N LEU A 468 -8.98 -8.71 4.26
CA LEU A 468 -7.95 -7.75 4.67
C LEU A 468 -6.69 -8.14 3.89
N TYR A 469 -5.96 -7.14 3.40
CA TYR A 469 -4.91 -7.17 2.37
C TYR A 469 -5.40 -7.00 0.93
N TYR A 470 -5.80 -5.77 0.58
CA TYR A 470 -5.58 -5.20 -0.75
C TYR A 470 -5.31 -3.70 -0.57
N GLU A 471 -4.12 -3.28 -0.95
CA GLU A 471 -3.71 -1.88 -1.08
C GLU A 471 -4.49 -1.12 -2.16
N PRO A 472 -4.50 0.23 -2.16
CA PRO A 472 -5.46 1.02 -2.90
C PRO A 472 -4.91 1.50 -4.25
N TYR A 473 -4.98 0.68 -5.31
CA TYR A 473 -4.68 1.16 -6.68
C TYR A 473 -5.68 0.63 -7.71
N TYR A 474 -6.76 1.38 -7.92
CA TYR A 474 -7.59 1.29 -9.13
C TYR A 474 -8.24 2.65 -9.40
N MET A 475 -7.70 3.42 -10.36
CA MET A 475 -8.47 4.34 -11.26
C MET A 475 -7.58 4.85 -12.43
N PRO A 476 -7.27 4.04 -13.47
CA PRO A 476 -6.44 4.47 -14.61
C PRO A 476 -7.17 5.36 -15.64
N GLU A 477 -8.49 5.24 -15.76
CA GLU A 477 -9.26 5.86 -16.87
C GLU A 477 -9.47 7.37 -16.72
N VAL A 478 -9.40 7.90 -15.49
CA VAL A 478 -9.56 9.32 -15.19
C VAL A 478 -8.31 10.13 -15.52
N GLN A 479 -7.13 9.52 -15.33
CA GLN A 479 -5.83 10.14 -15.59
C GLN A 479 -5.57 10.31 -17.10
N LEU A 480 -6.02 9.36 -17.92
CA LEU A 480 -5.87 9.41 -19.38
C LEU A 480 -6.71 10.54 -20.01
N CYS A 481 -7.91 10.79 -19.46
CA CYS A 481 -8.80 11.84 -19.94
C CYS A 481 -8.29 13.26 -19.60
N ILE A 482 -7.52 13.40 -18.51
CA ILE A 482 -6.89 14.66 -18.10
C ILE A 482 -5.55 14.89 -18.83
N LYS A 483 -4.78 13.84 -19.14
CA LYS A 483 -3.49 13.95 -19.87
C LYS A 483 -3.67 14.30 -21.36
N LYS A 484 -4.68 13.77 -22.06
CA LYS A 484 -4.95 14.13 -23.47
C LYS A 484 -5.40 15.58 -23.70
N TRP A 485 -5.82 16.30 -22.67
CA TRP A 485 -6.24 17.70 -22.79
C TRP A 485 -5.10 18.72 -22.60
N LYS A 486 -3.89 18.28 -22.22
CA LYS A 486 -2.82 19.18 -21.74
C LYS A 486 -1.54 19.28 -22.56
N LYS A 487 -1.41 18.64 -23.72
CA LYS A 487 -0.23 18.85 -24.58
C LYS A 487 -0.63 19.15 -26.02
N SER A 488 -0.14 20.30 -26.50
CA SER A 488 -0.01 20.71 -27.91
C SER A 488 -1.26 21.17 -28.67
N CYS A 489 -1.79 22.35 -28.33
CA CYS A 489 -2.33 23.30 -29.35
C CYS A 489 -2.71 24.69 -28.81
N VAL A 490 -3.01 24.84 -27.51
CA VAL A 490 -3.65 26.09 -27.02
C VAL A 490 -2.67 27.23 -26.70
N ARG A 491 -1.36 27.00 -26.66
CA ARG A 491 -0.37 28.05 -26.31
C ARG A 491 0.29 28.79 -27.47
N ARG A 492 0.14 28.35 -28.73
CA ARG A 492 0.76 29.02 -29.91
C ARG A 492 -0.21 29.74 -30.87
N CYS A 493 -1.52 29.59 -30.73
CA CYS A 493 -2.50 30.26 -31.60
C CYS A 493 -3.14 31.53 -30.99
N LEU A 494 -2.84 31.90 -29.75
CA LEU A 494 -3.46 33.06 -29.07
C LEU A 494 -2.61 34.35 -29.09
N CYS A 495 -1.40 34.32 -29.64
CA CYS A 495 -0.62 35.53 -29.93
C CYS A 495 -0.63 35.78 -31.44
N GLY A 496 -1.53 36.63 -31.93
CA GLY A 496 -1.63 37.01 -33.34
C GLY A 496 -0.42 37.81 -33.86
N CYS A 497 0.79 37.27 -33.76
CA CYS A 497 2.05 37.88 -34.16
C CYS A 497 2.98 36.83 -34.75
N CYS A 498 2.83 36.50 -36.04
CA CYS A 498 3.98 36.38 -36.94
C CYS A 498 3.51 36.33 -38.41
N PRO A 499 3.96 37.24 -39.28
CA PRO A 499 3.73 37.18 -40.72
C PRO A 499 4.85 36.38 -41.42
N LYS A 500 4.45 35.50 -42.34
CA LYS A 500 5.20 34.97 -43.50
C LYS A 500 6.45 34.09 -43.27
N ARG A 501 6.40 32.93 -43.95
CA ARG A 501 7.48 32.03 -44.44
C ARG A 501 8.15 31.11 -43.41
N CYS A 502 7.68 29.86 -43.37
CA CYS A 502 8.56 28.69 -43.27
C CYS A 502 8.12 27.72 -44.38
N LYS A 503 9.00 27.47 -45.36
CA LYS A 503 8.86 26.40 -46.35
C LYS A 503 9.43 25.12 -45.71
N TRP A 504 8.75 24.00 -45.88
CA TRP A 504 9.30 22.66 -45.62
C TRP A 504 10.18 22.25 -46.81
N PRO A 505 11.34 21.61 -46.62
CA PRO A 505 12.04 20.92 -47.70
C PRO A 505 11.30 19.63 -48.03
N ASP A 506 11.08 19.40 -49.32
CA ASP A 506 10.59 18.13 -49.84
C ASP A 506 11.71 17.07 -49.80
N ASP A 507 11.26 15.82 -49.70
CA ASP A 507 11.93 14.54 -49.98
C ASP A 507 12.39 13.65 -48.80
N GLU A 508 11.75 12.47 -48.80
CA GLU A 508 12.02 11.17 -48.14
C GLU A 508 11.63 10.97 -46.65
N ASP A 509 10.39 10.46 -46.45
CA ASP A 509 10.02 9.69 -45.25
C ASP A 509 9.00 8.58 -45.64
N PRO A 510 9.32 7.28 -45.45
CA PRO A 510 8.45 6.14 -45.76
C PRO A 510 7.44 5.80 -44.65
N LEU A 511 6.93 6.78 -43.89
CA LEU A 511 5.82 6.58 -42.95
C LEU A 511 4.57 7.37 -43.36
N ARG A 512 3.95 6.97 -44.48
CA ARG A 512 2.52 7.25 -44.69
C ARG A 512 1.70 6.28 -43.83
N PRO A 513 0.82 6.76 -42.93
CA PRO A 513 -0.14 5.88 -42.27
C PRO A 513 -1.06 5.29 -43.32
N SER A 514 -1.03 3.96 -43.47
CA SER A 514 -2.05 3.21 -44.19
C SER A 514 -3.39 3.37 -43.44
N ASP A 515 -4.38 3.91 -44.15
CA ASP A 515 -5.82 3.74 -43.96
C ASP A 515 -6.34 3.72 -42.51
N GLY A 516 -6.78 4.89 -42.04
CA GLY A 516 -7.61 5.01 -40.85
C GLY A 516 -8.91 4.20 -41.01
N VAL A 517 -9.03 3.13 -40.23
CA VAL A 517 -10.32 2.47 -39.98
C VAL A 517 -11.21 3.48 -39.23
N PRO A 518 -12.33 3.95 -39.79
CA PRO A 518 -13.25 4.78 -39.02
C PRO A 518 -13.85 3.93 -37.90
N LEU A 519 -13.81 4.44 -36.66
CA LEU A 519 -14.62 3.91 -35.56
C LEU A 519 -16.04 3.66 -36.10
N LYS A 520 -16.50 2.40 -36.09
CA LYS A 520 -17.84 2.07 -36.56
C LYS A 520 -18.82 2.86 -35.69
N ALA A 521 -19.87 3.43 -36.31
CA ALA A 521 -20.88 4.21 -35.60
C ALA A 521 -21.42 3.47 -34.36
N ASP A 522 -21.47 2.13 -34.43
CA ASP A 522 -21.90 1.25 -33.35
C ASP A 522 -20.99 1.30 -32.11
N ASP A 523 -19.67 1.43 -32.28
CA ASP A 523 -18.70 1.54 -31.17
C ASP A 523 -18.84 2.90 -30.47
N PHE A 524 -19.10 3.96 -31.25
CA PHE A 524 -19.40 5.30 -30.72
C PHE A 524 -20.72 5.32 -29.94
N PHE A 525 -21.77 4.66 -30.43
CA PHE A 525 -23.04 4.54 -29.72
C PHE A 525 -22.96 3.59 -28.51
N ALA A 526 -22.08 2.59 -28.51
CA ALA A 526 -21.79 1.76 -27.34
C ALA A 526 -21.10 2.60 -26.24
N MET A 527 -20.09 3.40 -26.60
CA MET A 527 -19.41 4.31 -25.67
C MET A 527 -20.38 5.34 -25.07
N LEU A 528 -21.27 5.94 -25.88
CA LEU A 528 -22.29 6.87 -25.38
C LEU A 528 -23.30 6.22 -24.43
N ARG A 529 -23.69 4.96 -24.67
CA ARG A 529 -24.56 4.21 -23.77
C ARG A 529 -23.88 3.92 -22.44
N SER A 530 -22.63 3.46 -22.45
CA SER A 530 -21.85 3.23 -21.23
C SER A 530 -21.64 4.52 -20.43
N ALA A 531 -21.33 5.64 -21.10
CA ALA A 531 -21.22 6.94 -20.46
C ALA A 531 -22.54 7.44 -19.87
N ALA A 532 -23.67 7.20 -20.54
CA ALA A 532 -25.00 7.54 -20.03
C ALA A 532 -25.38 6.70 -18.79
N VAL A 533 -25.06 5.41 -18.79
CA VAL A 533 -25.26 4.52 -17.63
C VAL A 533 -24.39 4.96 -16.46
N ALA A 534 -23.11 5.25 -16.68
CA ALA A 534 -22.21 5.75 -15.64
C ALA A 534 -22.69 7.09 -15.06
N CYS A 535 -23.11 8.04 -15.90
CA CYS A 535 -23.71 9.29 -15.45
C CYS A 535 -25.01 9.07 -14.65
N GLY A 536 -25.84 8.12 -15.08
CA GLY A 536 -27.08 7.75 -14.40
C GLY A 536 -26.83 7.16 -13.02
N VAL A 537 -25.92 6.18 -12.91
CA VAL A 537 -25.50 5.58 -11.63
C VAL A 537 -24.95 6.66 -10.71
N ALA A 538 -24.07 7.52 -11.21
CA ALA A 538 -23.49 8.57 -10.41
C ALA A 538 -24.53 9.60 -9.95
N ALA A 539 -25.46 10.02 -10.81
CA ALA A 539 -26.56 10.90 -10.42
C ALA A 539 -27.43 10.29 -9.31
N VAL A 540 -27.69 8.97 -9.38
CA VAL A 540 -28.40 8.24 -8.32
C VAL A 540 -27.59 8.23 -7.03
N MET A 541 -26.29 7.89 -7.08
CA MET A 541 -25.42 7.88 -5.90
C MET A 541 -25.31 9.27 -5.25
N ILE A 542 -25.24 10.32 -6.08
CA ILE A 542 -25.27 11.72 -5.64
C ILE A 542 -26.60 12.04 -4.94
N GLY A 543 -27.73 11.65 -5.55
CA GLY A 543 -29.05 11.83 -4.95
C GLY A 543 -29.21 11.09 -3.62
N VAL A 544 -28.70 9.86 -3.52
CA VAL A 544 -28.69 9.06 -2.29
C VAL A 544 -27.84 9.73 -1.20
N TYR A 545 -26.66 10.25 -1.56
CA TYR A 545 -25.78 10.92 -0.62
C TYR A 545 -26.34 12.29 -0.15
N LEU A 546 -26.88 13.09 -1.07
CA LEU A 546 -27.45 14.40 -0.75
C LEU A 546 -28.74 14.32 0.09
N SER A 547 -29.41 13.16 0.09
CA SER A 547 -30.54 12.87 0.98
C SER A 547 -30.14 12.10 2.26
N GLY A 548 -28.83 11.90 2.47
CA GLY A 548 -28.24 11.22 3.62
C GLY A 548 -28.21 12.05 4.90
N ASP A 549 -28.41 11.38 6.04
CA ASP A 549 -28.19 11.91 7.39
C ASP A 549 -27.03 11.20 8.13
N CYS A 550 -26.32 10.32 7.43
CA CYS A 550 -25.15 9.57 7.88
C CYS A 550 -24.31 9.11 6.69
N ASP A 551 -23.11 8.60 6.95
CA ASP A 551 -22.27 7.97 5.92
C ASP A 551 -22.99 6.79 5.22
N LEU A 552 -22.55 6.47 4.01
CA LEU A 552 -23.26 5.55 3.14
C LEU A 552 -23.32 4.12 3.71
N SER A 553 -22.26 3.66 4.37
CA SER A 553 -22.20 2.33 5.01
C SER A 553 -23.22 2.23 6.14
N LEU A 554 -23.28 3.24 7.00
CA LEU A 554 -24.26 3.30 8.07
C LEU A 554 -25.69 3.44 7.53
N ARG A 555 -25.90 4.21 6.46
CA ARG A 555 -27.21 4.36 5.82
C ARG A 555 -27.73 3.03 5.28
N VAL A 556 -26.88 2.26 4.60
CA VAL A 556 -27.27 0.94 4.09
C VAL A 556 -27.57 -0.02 5.24
N ALA A 557 -26.77 -0.02 6.30
CA ALA A 557 -27.05 -0.82 7.49
C ALA A 557 -28.37 -0.41 8.18
N ALA A 558 -28.64 0.89 8.30
CA ALA A 558 -29.86 1.42 8.88
C ALA A 558 -31.11 1.09 8.05
N ALA A 559 -30.98 1.02 6.72
CA ALA A 559 -32.06 0.62 5.82
C ALA A 559 -32.51 -0.84 6.02
N LYS A 560 -31.62 -1.71 6.51
CA LYS A 560 -31.97 -3.10 6.88
C LYS A 560 -32.79 -3.19 8.17
N GLY A 561 -32.79 -2.13 8.99
CA GLY A 561 -33.37 -2.12 10.33
C GLY A 561 -32.59 -2.96 11.33
N LEU A 562 -32.92 -2.78 12.62
CA LEU A 562 -32.40 -3.62 13.71
C LEU A 562 -33.47 -4.62 14.16
N PRO A 563 -33.09 -5.88 14.47
CA PRO A 563 -33.99 -6.81 15.13
C PRO A 563 -34.57 -6.24 16.43
N ALA A 564 -35.79 -6.65 16.79
CA ALA A 564 -36.46 -6.18 18.01
C ALA A 564 -35.68 -6.49 19.30
N ARG A 565 -34.84 -7.54 19.28
CA ARG A 565 -33.99 -7.96 20.41
C ARG A 565 -32.50 -7.92 20.05
N ALA A 566 -32.09 -6.93 19.26
CA ALA A 566 -30.73 -6.80 18.73
C ALA A 566 -29.62 -6.78 19.79
N PHE A 567 -29.93 -6.37 21.03
CA PHE A 567 -28.96 -6.26 22.12
C PHE A 567 -29.31 -7.20 23.29
N GLN A 568 -30.06 -8.27 23.02
CA GLN A 568 -30.37 -9.24 24.06
C GLN A 568 -29.11 -9.92 24.57
N GLY A 569 -28.89 -9.85 25.89
CA GLY A 569 -27.70 -10.40 26.56
C GLY A 569 -26.53 -9.43 26.68
N GLU A 570 -26.62 -8.26 26.03
CA GLU A 570 -25.61 -7.20 26.15
C GLU A 570 -25.76 -6.47 27.49
N ARG A 571 -24.63 -6.23 28.15
CA ARG A 571 -24.49 -5.51 29.42
C ARG A 571 -23.74 -4.22 29.14
N VAL A 572 -24.50 -3.14 28.97
CA VAL A 572 -24.01 -1.88 28.41
C VAL A 572 -23.87 -0.82 29.50
N TRP A 573 -22.66 -0.32 29.68
CA TRP A 573 -22.37 0.82 30.54
C TRP A 573 -22.30 2.13 29.75
N ILE A 574 -23.18 3.07 30.02
CA ILE A 574 -23.24 4.36 29.31
C ILE A 574 -22.80 5.49 30.24
N VAL A 575 -21.68 6.12 29.89
CA VAL A 575 -21.06 7.22 30.63
C VAL A 575 -21.43 8.53 29.95
N GLY A 576 -22.00 9.46 30.73
CA GLY A 576 -22.63 10.67 30.18
C GLY A 576 -24.09 10.44 29.79
N ALA A 577 -24.82 9.63 30.55
CA ALA A 577 -26.18 9.17 30.20
C ALA A 577 -27.34 10.00 30.78
N SER A 578 -27.07 11.10 31.49
CA SER A 578 -28.15 11.89 32.14
C SER A 578 -29.03 12.67 31.16
N THR A 579 -28.50 13.05 29.99
CA THR A 579 -29.21 13.89 28.99
C THR A 579 -28.67 13.65 27.59
N GLY A 580 -29.37 14.13 26.57
CA GLY A 580 -28.87 14.17 25.19
C GLY A 580 -28.70 12.77 24.57
N ILE A 581 -27.65 12.60 23.77
CA ILE A 581 -27.39 11.36 23.01
C ILE A 581 -27.28 10.16 23.94
N GLY A 582 -26.57 10.27 25.07
CA GLY A 582 -26.39 9.18 26.02
C GLY A 582 -27.72 8.70 26.64
N ALA A 583 -28.62 9.63 27.00
CA ALA A 583 -29.94 9.27 27.52
C ALA A 583 -30.83 8.61 26.46
N ALA A 584 -30.85 9.17 25.23
CA ALA A 584 -31.63 8.61 24.13
C ALA A 584 -31.12 7.22 23.72
N LEU A 585 -29.79 7.03 23.70
CA LEU A 585 -29.17 5.74 23.40
C LEU A 585 -29.49 4.70 24.48
N ALA A 586 -29.46 5.07 25.76
CA ALA A 586 -29.84 4.16 26.84
C ALA A 586 -31.24 3.58 26.62
N THR A 587 -32.22 4.45 26.37
CA THR A 587 -33.60 4.04 26.09
C THR A 587 -33.70 3.20 24.81
N GLU A 588 -32.92 3.53 23.78
CA GLU A 588 -32.94 2.81 22.50
C GLU A 588 -32.37 1.38 22.59
N LEU A 589 -31.31 1.19 23.37
CA LEU A 589 -30.68 -0.10 23.64
C LEU A 589 -31.52 -0.95 24.61
N ALA A 590 -32.07 -0.35 25.65
CA ALA A 590 -32.96 -1.02 26.61
C ALA A 590 -34.20 -1.60 25.91
N LYS A 591 -34.84 -0.81 25.02
CA LYS A 591 -35.96 -1.28 24.19
C LYS A 591 -35.63 -2.52 23.34
N ARG A 592 -34.34 -2.79 23.09
CA ARG A 592 -33.84 -3.90 22.30
C ARG A 592 -33.18 -5.01 23.12
N GLY A 593 -33.41 -5.00 24.43
CA GLY A 593 -33.05 -6.09 25.33
C GLY A 593 -31.69 -5.98 26.02
N ALA A 594 -31.00 -4.83 25.92
CA ALA A 594 -29.77 -4.60 26.66
C ALA A 594 -30.04 -4.36 28.16
N ALA A 595 -29.19 -4.92 29.02
CA ALA A 595 -29.10 -4.54 30.42
C ALA A 595 -28.24 -3.28 30.53
N ILE A 596 -28.76 -2.21 31.14
CA ILE A 596 -28.14 -0.88 31.10
C ILE A 596 -27.63 -0.46 32.47
N ALA A 597 -26.38 0.00 32.53
CA ALA A 597 -25.86 0.80 33.63
C ALA A 597 -25.60 2.25 33.17
N LEU A 598 -25.99 3.22 34.00
CA LEU A 598 -25.99 4.64 33.67
C LEU A 598 -25.08 5.42 34.62
N SER A 599 -24.15 6.19 34.04
CA SER A 599 -23.22 7.02 34.82
C SER A 599 -23.21 8.48 34.39
N SER A 600 -23.31 9.36 35.38
CA SER A 600 -23.03 10.80 35.30
C SER A 600 -23.02 11.40 36.71
N ARG A 601 -22.80 12.71 36.81
CA ARG A 601 -22.82 13.46 38.09
C ARG A 601 -24.24 13.72 38.64
N ARG A 602 -25.27 13.71 37.80
CA ARG A 602 -26.64 14.14 38.16
C ARG A 602 -27.54 12.92 38.39
N VAL A 603 -27.58 12.45 39.64
CA VAL A 603 -28.28 11.20 40.03
C VAL A 603 -29.77 11.24 39.69
N GLU A 604 -30.47 12.32 40.02
CA GLU A 604 -31.92 12.47 39.77
C GLU A 604 -32.31 12.28 38.29
N LEU A 605 -31.47 12.78 37.37
CA LEU A 605 -31.68 12.60 35.94
C LEU A 605 -31.37 11.18 35.48
N LEU A 606 -30.35 10.53 36.06
CA LEU A 606 -30.05 9.12 35.78
C LEU A 606 -31.19 8.21 36.23
N GLU A 607 -31.80 8.49 37.38
CA GLU A 607 -32.97 7.73 37.85
C GLU A 607 -34.16 7.90 36.91
N LYS A 608 -34.36 9.10 36.35
CA LYS A 608 -35.39 9.31 35.32
C LYS A 608 -35.13 8.46 34.09
N VAL A 609 -33.90 8.47 33.55
CA VAL A 609 -33.52 7.67 32.38
C VAL A 609 -33.59 6.17 32.69
N SER A 610 -33.20 5.74 33.90
CA SER A 610 -33.31 4.35 34.35
C SER A 610 -34.76 3.86 34.32
N ARG A 611 -35.71 4.68 34.79
CA ARG A 611 -37.16 4.38 34.70
C ARG A 611 -37.63 4.27 33.26
N GLU A 612 -37.18 5.15 32.37
CA GLU A 612 -37.49 5.10 30.93
C GLU A 612 -36.91 3.84 30.25
N CYS A 613 -35.81 3.31 30.77
CA CYS A 613 -35.20 2.05 30.32
C CYS A 613 -35.88 0.80 30.92
N GLY A 614 -36.80 0.94 31.88
CA GLY A 614 -37.44 -0.18 32.56
C GLY A 614 -36.64 -0.75 33.76
N GLY A 615 -35.68 0.00 34.31
CA GLY A 615 -34.96 -0.36 35.56
C GLY A 615 -33.46 -0.62 35.41
N GLY A 616 -32.71 0.27 34.74
CA GLY A 616 -31.24 0.17 34.62
C GLY A 616 -30.48 0.58 35.89
N ALA A 617 -29.29 0.01 36.11
CA ALA A 617 -28.43 0.32 37.25
C ALA A 617 -27.94 1.77 37.20
N VAL A 618 -28.04 2.51 38.31
CA VAL A 618 -27.55 3.89 38.41
C VAL A 618 -26.25 3.90 39.19
N VAL A 619 -25.15 4.24 38.51
CA VAL A 619 -23.79 4.29 39.08
C VAL A 619 -23.26 5.72 38.92
N PRO A 620 -23.44 6.60 39.93
CA PRO A 620 -22.95 7.97 39.87
C PRO A 620 -21.43 8.01 39.68
N LEU A 621 -20.96 8.83 38.73
CA LEU A 621 -19.53 8.98 38.43
C LEU A 621 -19.26 10.40 37.92
N ASP A 622 -18.29 11.06 38.53
CA ASP A 622 -17.58 12.16 37.88
C ASP A 622 -16.36 11.59 37.15
N VAL A 623 -16.33 11.73 35.83
CA VAL A 623 -15.25 11.17 35.00
C VAL A 623 -13.91 11.84 35.26
N LEU A 624 -13.90 13.03 35.88
CA LEU A 624 -12.70 13.72 36.34
C LEU A 624 -12.20 13.25 37.72
N ALA A 625 -12.95 12.39 38.42
CA ALA A 625 -12.47 11.76 39.65
C ALA A 625 -11.70 10.48 39.29
N PHE A 626 -10.40 10.62 39.02
CA PHE A 626 -9.59 9.54 38.45
C PHE A 626 -9.59 8.27 39.30
N ASP A 627 -9.57 8.41 40.63
CA ASP A 627 -9.53 7.30 41.60
C ASP A 627 -10.89 6.59 41.82
N ALA A 628 -11.98 7.10 41.22
CA ALA A 628 -13.32 6.57 41.39
C ALA A 628 -13.74 5.60 40.27
N ARG A 629 -12.97 5.49 39.19
CA ARG A 629 -13.36 4.80 37.95
C ARG A 629 -13.35 3.28 38.10
N GLU A 630 -12.33 2.74 38.76
CA GLU A 630 -12.18 1.31 39.02
C GLU A 630 -13.35 0.80 39.86
N LYS A 631 -13.66 1.51 40.95
CA LYS A 631 -14.82 1.20 41.81
C LYS A 631 -16.15 1.32 41.07
N ALA A 632 -16.30 2.32 40.19
CA ALA A 632 -17.50 2.46 39.38
C ALA A 632 -17.65 1.29 38.39
N ALA A 633 -16.57 0.88 37.72
CA ALA A 633 -16.58 -0.26 36.81
C ALA A 633 -16.87 -1.58 37.53
N GLU A 634 -16.32 -1.78 38.73
CA GLU A 634 -16.62 -2.94 39.58
C GLU A 634 -18.10 -3.01 39.94
N ARG A 635 -18.67 -1.89 40.38
CA ARG A 635 -20.10 -1.82 40.69
C ARG A 635 -20.97 -2.09 39.46
N VAL A 636 -20.58 -1.59 38.30
CA VAL A 636 -21.29 -1.89 37.03
C VAL A 636 -21.26 -3.38 36.71
N VAL A 637 -20.10 -4.01 36.84
CA VAL A 637 -19.94 -5.45 36.62
C VAL A 637 -20.79 -6.25 37.60
N GLU A 638 -20.85 -5.84 38.87
CA GLU A 638 -21.69 -6.48 39.90
C GLU A 638 -23.19 -6.35 39.58
N GLU A 639 -23.67 -5.14 39.29
CA GLU A 639 -25.09 -4.85 39.06
C GLU A 639 -25.61 -5.48 37.76
N LEU A 640 -24.77 -5.61 36.73
CA LEU A 640 -25.14 -6.21 35.45
C LEU A 640 -24.78 -7.69 35.32
N GLY A 641 -23.97 -8.24 36.23
CA GLY A 641 -23.40 -9.60 36.12
C GLY A 641 -22.34 -9.73 35.01
N GLY A 642 -21.59 -8.66 34.75
CA GLY A 642 -20.54 -8.57 33.73
C GLY A 642 -20.62 -7.28 32.90
N LEU A 643 -19.66 -7.07 32.00
CA LEU A 643 -19.63 -5.90 31.11
C LEU A 643 -19.30 -6.36 29.69
N THR A 644 -20.18 -6.09 28.72
CA THR A 644 -19.91 -6.41 27.30
C THR A 644 -19.60 -5.15 26.49
N THR A 645 -20.22 -4.03 26.82
CA THR A 645 -20.07 -2.79 26.06
C THR A 645 -19.94 -1.58 26.99
N VAL A 646 -19.02 -0.68 26.67
CA VAL A 646 -18.91 0.64 27.32
C VAL A 646 -19.12 1.73 26.28
N VAL A 647 -19.96 2.71 26.60
CA VAL A 647 -20.23 3.89 25.77
C VAL A 647 -19.70 5.13 26.48
N LEU A 648 -18.64 5.70 25.92
CA LEU A 648 -17.95 6.88 26.43
C LEU A 648 -18.48 8.13 25.71
N ASN A 649 -19.58 8.67 26.23
CA ASN A 649 -20.32 9.81 25.65
C ASN A 649 -20.11 11.13 26.41
N ALA A 650 -19.51 11.09 27.61
CA ALA A 650 -19.27 12.30 28.40
C ALA A 650 -18.37 13.29 27.66
N GLY A 651 -18.75 14.57 27.67
CA GLY A 651 -17.93 15.64 27.11
C GLY A 651 -18.59 17.00 27.16
N ARG A 652 -17.82 18.03 26.84
CA ARG A 652 -18.28 19.43 26.70
C ARG A 652 -17.73 20.04 25.42
N SER A 653 -18.43 21.05 24.93
CA SER A 653 -17.99 21.83 23.77
C SER A 653 -17.51 23.22 24.17
N GLN A 654 -16.80 23.86 23.26
CA GLN A 654 -16.31 25.23 23.41
C GLN A 654 -16.69 26.05 22.17
N ARG A 655 -17.12 27.29 22.41
CA ARG A 655 -17.61 28.25 21.42
C ARG A 655 -17.02 29.62 21.70
N GLN A 656 -15.80 29.85 21.21
CA GLN A 656 -15.10 31.12 21.32
C GLN A 656 -13.98 31.17 20.26
N LEU A 657 -13.62 32.36 19.80
CA LEU A 657 -12.49 32.54 18.89
C LEU A 657 -11.22 31.95 19.51
N ALA A 658 -10.40 31.30 18.67
CA ALA A 658 -9.22 30.58 19.14
C ALA A 658 -8.24 31.51 19.87
N LEU A 659 -8.06 32.74 19.39
CA LEU A 659 -7.18 33.75 19.99
C LEU A 659 -7.70 34.29 21.33
N ASP A 660 -9.02 34.21 21.56
CA ASP A 660 -9.65 34.70 22.80
C ASP A 660 -9.83 33.58 23.84
N THR A 661 -9.63 32.32 23.44
CA THR A 661 -9.86 31.17 24.31
C THR A 661 -8.65 30.98 25.23
N PRO A 662 -8.80 31.09 26.57
CA PRO A 662 -7.70 30.87 27.50
C PRO A 662 -7.13 29.46 27.38
N LEU A 663 -5.83 29.30 27.60
CA LEU A 663 -5.17 28.00 27.54
C LEU A 663 -5.74 27.03 28.57
N GLU A 664 -6.17 27.53 29.73
CA GLU A 664 -6.80 26.78 30.81
C GLU A 664 -8.08 26.10 30.33
N THR A 665 -8.93 26.82 29.57
CA THR A 665 -10.13 26.25 28.93
C THR A 665 -9.76 25.08 28.02
N THR A 666 -8.64 25.20 27.30
CA THR A 666 -8.15 24.13 26.42
C THR A 666 -7.71 22.91 27.23
N ARG A 667 -6.99 23.11 28.34
CA ARG A 667 -6.59 22.03 29.25
C ARG A 667 -7.81 21.32 29.84
N GLU A 668 -8.80 22.06 30.35
CA GLU A 668 -10.03 21.50 30.91
C GLU A 668 -10.81 20.65 29.90
N ILE A 669 -10.87 21.11 28.65
CA ILE A 669 -11.53 20.36 27.56
C ILE A 669 -10.76 19.08 27.24
N MET A 670 -9.44 19.12 27.18
CA MET A 670 -8.61 17.93 26.99
C MET A 670 -8.77 16.95 28.15
N GLU A 671 -8.79 17.45 29.39
CA GLU A 671 -8.95 16.63 30.59
C GLU A 671 -10.28 15.85 30.55
N LEU A 672 -11.38 16.54 30.23
CA LEU A 672 -12.71 15.94 30.21
C LEU A 672 -12.98 15.09 28.97
N ASN A 673 -12.64 15.58 27.77
CA ASN A 673 -13.02 14.94 26.51
C ASN A 673 -12.03 13.89 26.04
N PHE A 674 -10.78 13.92 26.52
CA PHE A 674 -9.72 13.01 26.11
C PHE A 674 -9.20 12.18 27.29
N PHE A 675 -8.50 12.78 28.27
CA PHE A 675 -7.84 12.01 29.33
C PHE A 675 -8.81 11.18 30.17
N ALA A 676 -9.94 11.77 30.58
CA ALA A 676 -10.98 11.05 31.32
C ALA A 676 -11.59 9.89 30.50
N VAL A 677 -11.75 10.08 29.19
CA VAL A 677 -12.29 9.06 28.27
C VAL A 677 -11.29 7.92 28.11
N VAL A 678 -10.02 8.23 27.88
CA VAL A 678 -8.92 7.26 27.77
C VAL A 678 -8.81 6.42 29.04
N ALA A 679 -8.74 7.08 30.19
CA ALA A 679 -8.57 6.38 31.45
C ALA A 679 -9.75 5.45 31.76
N LEU A 680 -10.98 5.88 31.46
CA LEU A 680 -12.16 5.04 31.66
C LEU A 680 -12.25 3.88 30.64
N ALA A 681 -11.81 4.10 29.40
CA ALA A 681 -11.72 3.04 28.40
C ALA A 681 -10.79 1.91 28.84
N LYS A 682 -9.63 2.25 29.42
CA LYS A 682 -8.68 1.25 29.93
C LYS A 682 -9.30 0.39 31.03
N VAL A 683 -9.91 1.02 32.03
CA VAL A 683 -10.58 0.32 33.13
C VAL A 683 -11.71 -0.59 32.59
N ALA A 684 -12.52 -0.10 31.67
CA ALA A 684 -13.61 -0.89 31.10
C ALA A 684 -13.08 -2.06 30.25
N ALA A 685 -12.04 -1.85 29.44
CA ALA A 685 -11.41 -2.89 28.64
C ALA A 685 -10.81 -3.98 29.54
N GLU A 686 -10.13 -3.64 30.62
CA GLU A 686 -9.63 -4.61 31.61
C GLU A 686 -10.74 -5.51 32.16
N LYS A 687 -11.92 -4.94 32.49
CA LYS A 687 -13.06 -5.74 32.94
C LYS A 687 -13.65 -6.62 31.82
N MET A 688 -13.62 -6.18 30.56
CA MET A 688 -14.09 -6.97 29.41
C MET A 688 -13.16 -8.13 29.07
N ILE A 689 -11.84 -7.94 29.17
CA ILE A 689 -10.83 -8.98 28.95
C ILE A 689 -11.11 -10.18 29.87
N GLN A 690 -11.45 -9.92 31.14
CA GLN A 690 -11.77 -10.96 32.12
C GLN A 690 -13.01 -11.80 31.73
N THR A 691 -13.87 -11.28 30.86
CA THR A 691 -15.09 -11.96 30.40
C THR A 691 -15.03 -12.43 28.95
N GLY A 692 -13.85 -12.40 28.33
CA GLY A 692 -13.61 -12.96 26.99
C GLY A 692 -13.88 -12.00 25.83
N GLY A 693 -13.84 -10.68 26.05
CA GLY A 693 -13.96 -9.68 25.00
C GLY A 693 -15.09 -8.67 25.23
N GLY A 694 -15.30 -7.77 24.27
CA GLY A 694 -16.30 -6.71 24.41
C GLY A 694 -16.27 -5.62 23.34
N HIS A 695 -16.84 -4.47 23.67
CA HIS A 695 -17.00 -3.36 22.73
C HIS A 695 -16.83 -2.00 23.42
N VAL A 696 -15.83 -1.25 23.01
CA VAL A 696 -15.61 0.15 23.43
C VAL A 696 -16.19 1.08 22.37
N VAL A 697 -17.19 1.87 22.75
CA VAL A 697 -17.86 2.83 21.86
C VAL A 697 -17.54 4.24 22.35
N VAL A 698 -16.95 5.05 21.49
CA VAL A 698 -16.47 6.40 21.84
C VAL A 698 -17.20 7.45 21.02
N THR A 699 -17.83 8.40 21.70
CA THR A 699 -18.50 9.52 21.03
C THR A 699 -17.51 10.65 20.76
N SER A 700 -17.02 10.70 19.53
CA SER A 700 -16.24 11.79 18.97
C SER A 700 -17.18 12.90 18.44
N SER A 701 -16.89 13.48 17.27
CA SER A 701 -17.72 14.43 16.54
C SER A 701 -17.22 14.56 15.10
N ILE A 702 -18.03 15.09 14.18
CA ILE A 702 -17.51 15.57 12.89
C ILE A 702 -16.39 16.61 13.10
N SER A 703 -16.41 17.37 14.20
CA SER A 703 -15.33 18.30 14.57
C SER A 703 -14.02 17.61 14.98
N GLY A 704 -14.01 16.28 15.11
CA GLY A 704 -12.81 15.43 15.21
C GLY A 704 -12.26 14.97 13.85
N LYS A 705 -12.95 15.30 12.75
CA LYS A 705 -12.52 15.11 11.36
C LYS A 705 -12.27 16.44 10.64
N ILE A 706 -12.90 17.52 11.09
CA ILE A 706 -12.73 18.85 10.52
C ILE A 706 -12.49 19.91 11.60
N GLY A 707 -11.62 20.87 11.32
CA GLY A 707 -11.46 22.07 12.14
C GLY A 707 -12.73 22.92 12.07
N THR A 708 -13.42 23.08 13.20
CA THR A 708 -14.63 23.91 13.24
C THR A 708 -14.28 25.30 13.80
N PRO A 709 -14.61 26.40 13.08
CA PRO A 709 -14.42 27.75 13.62
C PRO A 709 -15.07 27.89 14.98
N ILE A 710 -14.49 28.75 15.84
CA ILE A 710 -14.89 28.99 17.23
C ILE A 710 -14.89 27.77 18.16
N ALA A 711 -14.38 26.62 17.73
CA ALA A 711 -14.39 25.39 18.52
C ALA A 711 -13.01 24.69 18.51
N SER A 712 -11.91 25.45 18.45
CA SER A 712 -10.56 24.93 18.25
C SER A 712 -10.16 23.92 19.32
N SER A 713 -10.36 24.23 20.60
CA SER A 713 -10.01 23.33 21.71
C SER A 713 -10.88 22.08 21.73
N TYR A 714 -12.17 22.23 21.40
CA TYR A 714 -13.09 21.10 21.25
C TYR A 714 -12.67 20.18 20.09
N SER A 715 -12.41 20.76 18.90
CA SER A 715 -11.90 20.03 17.74
C SER A 715 -10.63 19.28 18.10
N ALA A 716 -9.63 19.93 18.69
CA ALA A 716 -8.38 19.29 19.11
C ALA A 716 -8.64 18.06 20.00
N SER A 717 -9.49 18.19 21.03
CA SER A 717 -9.84 17.05 21.90
C SER A 717 -10.52 15.90 21.18
N LYS A 718 -11.34 16.19 20.15
CA LYS A 718 -12.02 15.16 19.36
C LYS A 718 -11.10 14.51 18.33
N PHE A 719 -10.16 15.25 17.75
CA PHE A 719 -9.08 14.69 16.91
C PHE A 719 -8.16 13.77 17.73
N ALA A 720 -7.82 14.13 18.97
CA ALA A 720 -6.99 13.30 19.85
C ALA A 720 -7.61 11.91 20.12
N LEU A 721 -8.94 11.84 20.25
CA LEU A 721 -9.65 10.56 20.38
C LEU A 721 -9.43 9.65 19.16
N HIS A 722 -9.35 10.20 17.94
CA HIS A 722 -9.12 9.39 16.75
C HIS A 722 -7.75 8.71 16.80
N GLY A 723 -6.68 9.47 17.01
CA GLY A 723 -5.33 8.90 17.08
C GLY A 723 -5.22 7.82 18.17
N TYR A 724 -5.73 8.11 19.37
CA TYR A 724 -5.63 7.16 20.49
C TYR A 724 -6.47 5.89 20.28
N PHE A 725 -7.75 6.04 19.90
CA PHE A 725 -8.63 4.87 19.76
C PHE A 725 -8.43 4.10 18.46
N ASP A 726 -7.82 4.70 17.44
CA ASP A 726 -7.39 3.97 16.26
C ASP A 726 -6.18 3.07 16.57
N ALA A 727 -5.21 3.55 17.38
CA ALA A 727 -4.12 2.72 17.90
C ALA A 727 -4.64 1.62 18.84
N LEU A 728 -5.44 1.99 19.85
CA LEU A 728 -6.01 1.04 20.82
C LEU A 728 -6.84 -0.06 20.13
N ARG A 729 -7.52 0.26 19.02
CA ARG A 729 -8.28 -0.75 18.27
C ARG A 729 -7.39 -1.89 17.80
N VAL A 730 -6.20 -1.58 17.29
CA VAL A 730 -5.25 -2.59 16.77
C VAL A 730 -4.69 -3.40 17.93
N GLU A 731 -4.31 -2.75 19.02
CA GLU A 731 -3.80 -3.41 20.25
C GLU A 731 -4.80 -4.41 20.84
N LEU A 732 -6.09 -4.11 20.79
CA LEU A 732 -7.15 -4.92 21.38
C LEU A 732 -7.71 -6.03 20.47
N LEU A 733 -7.25 -6.16 19.21
CA LEU A 733 -7.78 -7.12 18.24
C LEU A 733 -7.70 -8.57 18.74
N ASN A 734 -6.57 -8.95 19.34
CA ASN A 734 -6.33 -10.31 19.84
C ASN A 734 -7.06 -10.62 21.15
N LEU A 735 -7.69 -9.62 21.77
CA LEU A 735 -8.43 -9.73 23.03
C LEU A 735 -9.96 -9.73 22.81
N ASP A 736 -10.40 -9.86 21.56
CA ASP A 736 -11.79 -9.79 21.12
C ASP A 736 -12.56 -8.55 21.63
N ILE A 737 -11.85 -7.41 21.77
CA ILE A 737 -12.47 -6.12 22.09
C ILE A 737 -12.50 -5.26 20.83
N ARG A 738 -13.70 -4.87 20.40
CA ARG A 738 -13.90 -3.98 19.26
C ARG A 738 -13.97 -2.52 19.72
N VAL A 739 -13.59 -1.61 18.83
CA VAL A 739 -13.63 -0.16 19.08
C VAL A 739 -14.42 0.55 17.99
N THR A 740 -15.48 1.28 18.36
CA THR A 740 -16.31 2.09 17.45
C THR A 740 -16.21 3.58 17.79
N LEU A 741 -15.74 4.38 16.84
CA LEU A 741 -15.76 5.84 16.91
C LEU A 741 -17.00 6.42 16.24
N VAL A 742 -17.89 7.01 17.02
CA VAL A 742 -19.10 7.67 16.50
C VAL A 742 -18.80 9.15 16.35
N CYS A 743 -19.03 9.73 15.17
CA CYS A 743 -18.80 11.15 14.87
C CYS A 743 -20.12 11.89 14.58
N PRO A 744 -20.86 12.32 15.61
CA PRO A 744 -22.05 13.15 15.41
C PRO A 744 -21.71 14.57 14.95
N GLY A 745 -22.55 15.09 14.08
CA GLY A 745 -22.67 16.51 13.77
C GLY A 745 -23.52 17.27 14.79
N PRO A 746 -24.08 18.42 14.41
CA PRO A 746 -24.98 19.18 15.28
C PRO A 746 -26.25 18.37 15.60
N VAL A 747 -26.42 18.02 16.88
CA VAL A 747 -27.59 17.30 17.40
C VAL A 747 -28.38 18.23 18.31
N VAL A 748 -29.71 18.15 18.27
CA VAL A 748 -30.59 18.88 19.20
C VAL A 748 -30.24 18.45 20.63
N SER A 749 -30.06 19.41 21.54
CA SER A 749 -29.81 19.14 22.94
C SER A 749 -30.59 20.14 23.80
N ASP A 750 -31.39 19.64 24.74
CA ASP A 750 -32.32 20.47 25.53
C ASP A 750 -31.64 21.38 26.57
N LEU A 751 -30.31 21.40 26.66
CA LEU A 751 -29.57 22.20 27.65
C LEU A 751 -28.34 22.91 27.04
N PRO A 752 -28.32 24.26 26.99
CA PRO A 752 -27.14 25.05 26.59
C PRO A 752 -25.99 25.03 27.62
N SER A 753 -26.10 24.27 28.71
CA SER A 753 -25.15 24.26 29.83
C SER A 753 -23.83 23.53 29.59
N HIS A 754 -23.64 22.89 28.43
CA HIS A 754 -22.44 22.10 28.11
C HIS A 754 -21.47 22.81 27.15
N VAL A 755 -21.69 24.11 26.89
CA VAL A 755 -20.87 24.93 26.01
C VAL A 755 -20.15 26.00 26.84
N HIS A 756 -18.82 26.02 26.78
CA HIS A 756 -18.01 27.10 27.32
C HIS A 756 -17.87 28.23 26.27
N GLY A 757 -18.19 29.48 26.64
CA GLY A 757 -18.07 30.65 25.76
C GLY A 757 -19.41 31.23 25.25
N LEU A 758 -19.40 31.77 24.03
CA LEU A 758 -20.54 32.45 23.40
C LEU A 758 -21.78 31.54 23.31
N LYS A 759 -22.89 32.01 23.86
CA LYS A 759 -24.21 31.39 23.70
C LYS A 759 -24.81 31.85 22.38
N THR A 760 -24.59 31.10 21.30
CA THR A 760 -25.16 31.41 19.99
C THR A 760 -26.64 31.06 19.91
N LEU A 761 -27.41 31.80 19.11
CA LEU A 761 -28.80 31.50 18.76
C LEU A 761 -28.83 30.21 17.92
N ASP A 762 -29.01 29.08 18.57
CA ASP A 762 -29.08 27.75 17.96
C ASP A 762 -30.47 27.50 17.35
N ARG A 763 -30.63 27.53 16.02
CA ARG A 763 -31.90 27.11 15.40
C ARG A 763 -31.97 25.58 15.32
N ALA A 764 -33.01 25.01 15.91
CA ALA A 764 -33.22 23.55 15.93
C ALA A 764 -33.36 22.92 14.52
N ALA A 765 -33.78 23.68 13.51
CA ALA A 765 -34.07 23.19 12.16
C ALA A 765 -32.85 22.59 11.42
N THR A 766 -31.65 23.11 11.69
CA THR A 766 -30.40 22.65 11.05
C THR A 766 -29.79 21.43 11.74
N LYS A 767 -30.27 21.06 12.93
CA LYS A 767 -29.73 19.98 13.74
C LYS A 767 -30.44 18.65 13.53
N MET A 768 -29.75 17.55 13.76
CA MET A 768 -30.35 16.22 13.81
C MET A 768 -31.12 16.02 15.12
N PRO A 769 -32.32 15.39 15.11
CA PRO A 769 -33.00 14.97 16.33
C PRO A 769 -32.15 14.00 17.16
N THR A 770 -32.13 14.17 18.48
CA THR A 770 -31.33 13.35 19.40
C THR A 770 -31.66 11.87 19.28
N GLN A 771 -32.96 11.54 19.18
CA GLN A 771 -33.43 10.17 19.03
C GLN A 771 -32.90 9.52 17.73
N ARG A 772 -32.91 10.26 16.62
CA ARG A 772 -32.39 9.77 15.34
C ARG A 772 -30.89 9.48 15.40
N CYS A 773 -30.13 10.32 16.09
CA CYS A 773 -28.70 10.08 16.32
C CYS A 773 -28.47 8.81 17.16
N ALA A 774 -29.31 8.58 18.19
CA ALA A 774 -29.24 7.39 19.02
C ALA A 774 -29.59 6.10 18.25
N GLU A 775 -30.61 6.13 17.39
CA GLU A 775 -30.95 5.01 16.48
C GLU A 775 -29.77 4.63 15.57
N LEU A 776 -29.17 5.63 14.92
CA LEU A 776 -28.02 5.43 14.04
C LEU A 776 -26.78 4.95 14.81
N MET A 777 -26.57 5.45 16.02
CA MET A 777 -25.52 4.96 16.91
C MET A 777 -25.75 3.51 17.33
N ALA A 778 -26.99 3.11 17.64
CA ALA A 778 -27.32 1.71 17.92
C ALA A 778 -27.07 0.81 16.70
N VAL A 779 -27.41 1.26 15.48
CA VAL A 779 -27.05 0.53 14.25
C VAL A 779 -25.53 0.35 14.16
N ALA A 780 -24.77 1.40 14.43
CA ALA A 780 -23.31 1.34 14.37
C ALA A 780 -22.70 0.38 15.41
N MET A 781 -23.28 0.34 16.60
CA MET A 781 -22.89 -0.59 17.66
C MET A 781 -23.19 -2.05 17.26
N TYR A 782 -24.40 -2.31 16.77
CA TYR A 782 -24.83 -3.67 16.38
C TYR A 782 -23.95 -4.27 15.28
N TYR A 783 -23.65 -3.47 14.24
CA TYR A 783 -22.77 -3.90 13.15
C TYR A 783 -21.27 -3.72 13.46
N ARG A 784 -20.93 -3.21 14.66
CA ARG A 784 -19.56 -2.98 15.14
C ARG A 784 -18.69 -2.20 14.16
N PHE A 785 -19.23 -1.14 13.55
CA PHE A 785 -18.46 -0.31 12.62
C PHE A 785 -17.25 0.31 13.33
N PRO A 786 -16.05 0.34 12.72
CA PRO A 786 -14.87 0.95 13.34
C PRO A 786 -15.06 2.47 13.53
N GLN A 787 -15.77 3.10 12.59
CA GLN A 787 -16.08 4.52 12.62
C GLN A 787 -17.35 4.83 11.80
N VAL A 788 -18.16 5.78 12.26
CA VAL A 788 -19.35 6.27 11.53
C VAL A 788 -19.52 7.78 11.66
N TRP A 789 -20.07 8.42 10.62
CA TRP A 789 -20.35 9.87 10.60
C TRP A 789 -21.86 10.08 10.55
N ILE A 790 -22.40 10.82 11.51
CA ILE A 790 -23.85 11.01 11.68
C ILE A 790 -24.14 12.51 11.65
N SER A 791 -24.60 13.04 10.52
CA SER A 791 -24.91 14.46 10.38
C SER A 791 -25.85 14.72 9.22
N LYS A 792 -26.69 15.74 9.35
CA LYS A 792 -27.44 16.29 8.21
C LYS A 792 -26.48 16.97 7.21
N GLN A 793 -26.97 17.13 5.98
CA GLN A 793 -26.35 18.01 5.00
C GLN A 793 -26.57 19.48 5.37
N PRO A 794 -25.62 20.37 5.04
CA PRO A 794 -24.39 20.13 4.25
C PRO A 794 -23.13 19.78 5.08
N GLU A 795 -23.23 19.64 6.41
CA GLU A 795 -22.08 19.31 7.28
C GLU A 795 -21.44 17.96 6.92
N LEU A 796 -22.26 16.97 6.55
CA LEU A 796 -21.78 15.66 6.12
C LEU A 796 -20.97 15.76 4.80
N LEU A 797 -21.49 16.47 3.79
CA LEU A 797 -20.78 16.77 2.54
C LEU A 797 -19.48 17.52 2.80
N PHE A 798 -19.49 18.52 3.68
CA PHE A 798 -18.28 19.27 4.00
C PHE A 798 -17.24 18.39 4.72
N THR A 799 -17.68 17.44 5.55
CA THR A 799 -16.80 16.45 6.18
C THR A 799 -16.13 15.56 5.12
N VAL A 800 -16.89 15.01 4.17
CA VAL A 800 -16.33 14.25 3.04
C VAL A 800 -15.34 15.08 2.24
N LEU A 801 -15.70 16.30 1.83
CA LEU A 801 -14.80 17.18 1.07
C LEU A 801 -13.50 17.45 1.82
N SER A 802 -13.57 17.64 3.15
CA SER A 802 -12.39 17.93 3.97
C SER A 802 -11.46 16.74 4.13
N GLN A 803 -11.99 15.52 4.13
CA GLN A 803 -11.17 14.30 4.28
C GLN A 803 -10.51 13.89 2.95
N TYR A 804 -11.21 14.03 1.83
CA TYR A 804 -10.74 13.51 0.54
C TYR A 804 -10.16 14.60 -0.38
N THR A 805 -10.54 15.87 -0.18
CA THR A 805 -10.07 17.00 -0.99
C THR A 805 -9.72 18.21 -0.11
N PRO A 806 -8.74 18.10 0.80
CA PRO A 806 -8.47 19.11 1.82
C PRO A 806 -8.19 20.51 1.23
N ASN A 807 -7.46 20.61 0.11
CA ASN A 807 -7.20 21.89 -0.55
C ASN A 807 -8.49 22.57 -1.07
N LEU A 808 -9.40 21.78 -1.64
CA LEU A 808 -10.70 22.29 -2.10
C LEU A 808 -11.57 22.69 -0.90
N ALA A 809 -11.61 21.87 0.14
CA ALA A 809 -12.34 22.16 1.36
C ALA A 809 -11.85 23.44 2.04
N VAL A 810 -10.53 23.66 2.12
CA VAL A 810 -9.93 24.89 2.63
C VAL A 810 -10.29 26.09 1.74
N ALA A 811 -10.29 25.94 0.42
CA ALA A 811 -10.72 27.01 -0.49
C ALA A 811 -12.21 27.37 -0.30
N VAL A 812 -13.08 26.38 -0.11
CA VAL A 812 -14.51 26.58 0.21
C VAL A 812 -14.67 27.22 1.59
N ALA A 813 -13.96 26.71 2.59
CA ALA A 813 -13.98 27.21 3.96
C ALA A 813 -13.44 28.65 4.05
N SER A 814 -12.45 29.02 3.24
CA SER A 814 -11.91 30.39 3.23
C SER A 814 -12.94 31.40 2.73
N ARG A 815 -13.80 31.01 1.77
CA ARG A 815 -14.87 31.86 1.22
C ARG A 815 -16.10 31.93 2.12
N VAL A 816 -16.46 30.82 2.77
CA VAL A 816 -17.69 30.71 3.61
C VAL A 816 -17.40 31.01 5.08
N GLY A 817 -16.26 30.59 5.59
CA GLY A 817 -15.85 30.66 7.00
C GLY A 817 -15.66 32.09 7.51
N GLN A 818 -15.10 33.00 6.71
CA GLN A 818 -15.03 34.42 7.10
C GLN A 818 -16.40 35.06 7.27
N LYS A 819 -17.38 34.67 6.43
CA LYS A 819 -18.76 35.15 6.57
C LYS A 819 -19.40 34.63 7.86
N ARG A 820 -19.13 33.37 8.21
CA ARG A 820 -19.60 32.76 9.47
C ARG A 820 -19.01 33.43 10.71
N VAL A 821 -17.70 33.66 10.73
CA VAL A 821 -17.04 34.36 11.85
C VAL A 821 -17.66 35.74 12.06
N ARG A 822 -17.85 36.52 10.98
CA ARG A 822 -18.51 37.83 11.06
C ARG A 822 -19.99 37.76 11.48
N ALA A 823 -20.72 36.73 11.01
CA ALA A 823 -22.11 36.51 11.41
C ALA A 823 -22.21 36.22 12.92
N ILE A 824 -21.23 35.48 13.48
CA ILE A 824 -21.14 35.17 14.91
C ILE A 824 -20.80 36.42 15.72
N GLU A 825 -19.86 37.26 15.26
CA GLU A 825 -19.56 38.58 15.86
C GLU A 825 -20.80 39.47 15.93
N HIS A 826 -21.75 39.29 15.01
CA HIS A 826 -23.01 40.02 14.93
C HIS A 826 -24.21 39.29 15.60
N GLY A 827 -23.97 38.17 16.29
CA GLY A 827 -25.00 37.45 17.06
C GLY A 827 -25.92 36.51 16.27
N HIS A 828 -25.57 36.16 15.03
CA HIS A 828 -26.35 35.23 14.20
C HIS A 828 -25.97 33.74 14.43
N ASP A 829 -26.83 32.83 13.96
CA ASP A 829 -26.65 31.36 14.06
C ASP A 829 -25.41 30.88 13.29
N ILE A 830 -24.60 30.03 13.93
CA ILE A 830 -23.35 29.45 13.40
C ILE A 830 -23.58 28.52 12.20
N PHE A 831 -24.79 27.98 12.05
CA PHE A 831 -25.19 27.05 10.99
C PHE A 831 -26.11 27.66 9.93
N ALA A 832 -26.41 28.97 10.00
CA ALA A 832 -27.16 29.64 8.94
C ALA A 832 -26.29 29.81 7.68
N TYR A 833 -26.73 29.21 6.56
CA TYR A 833 -26.05 29.27 5.26
C TYR A 833 -26.54 30.43 4.36
N ASN A 834 -27.46 31.27 4.85
CA ASN A 834 -28.11 32.35 4.08
C ASN A 834 -27.39 33.69 4.20
#